data_AF-A0A9E3RSV1-F1
#
_entry.id   AF-A0A9E3RSV1-F1
#
_cell.length_a   1.000
_cell.length_b   1.000
_cell.length_c   1.000
_cell.angle_alpha   90.00
_cell.angle_beta   90.00
_cell.angle_gamma   90.00
#
_symmetry.space_group_name_H-M   'P 1'
#
loop_
_entity.id
_entity.type
_entity.pdbx_description
1 polymer ?
#
loop_
_entity_poly.entity_id
_entity_poly.type
_entity_poly.pdbx_seq_one_letter_code
_entity_poly.pdbx_strand_id
1 'polypeptide(L)'
;MLQRISLSLLLGLLSVLQVQALEAGAAKVEITPPLDTPLNGYYDRLGRGALSVHDPVWVRCLFLDDDETPVLLVNSDLCMISRELRDRVLELAPAEVPKENILLTATHTHSAQGGMIRNMVVRCVSGRFVPEVLEATAQRFAEAMNQAIANRKRATIGFGVTTQTGLSVNRRVENGPTDPQIGVIRVDDSDGNIIALATNFAAHPTTVSGEDMMSISADYPGYYYNEVERVAGGSCVAMFLNGAEGNQRPATLEGKSGWQATEAIGTQLAAKAMEVAGTITCGEAKLHVGSSTPNLPPTLASDFVPSTTQLRTLEIGDLLLSFVPGEACVEIGLELRRLALERGYRAQFTVGLANDYLMYFVPRDLYPTLTYESAMTFYGPRIDSWFYREFDALMTRGTAMPERPVIEPWKLEEMSAGTPIVVSGDPFESGYRRGAAFREAIQATFQDSVVKPCDSGEWIPKDGLWGMAPRFMNLTPLALPRLGIGARPMLAGLSSDVLAEMEGVAEGAGMPFDAVWLTQCAPTFAAKTDRAPMYRSPFCTMFAAVGDRAGADDILAGRNFDWTRAEAPFVFDVRPPAGLRFLYVAFPWSLGVFTGMNEAGLAVSVERVDHLGEPTLDGPPVEFVLRGVLASAPDVTAASAALQAAVHVRGYHVMLVDASGKACVVEFGASITIREPYDGLLLGMDPATAGADPTAAKRYARLSTLLESERILDGDEIATYLRDADPGSTGMEQICNTDTRYSVVFVPKTKRMRVAFPDASGELGKPIEYGFGKQSR
;
A
#
# COMPACT_ATOMS: atom_id res chain seq x y z
N MET A 1 -71.84 0.02 44.14
CA MET A 1 -70.62 0.83 43.95
C MET A 1 -69.37 0.01 43.58
N LEU A 2 -69.38 -1.34 43.72
CA LEU A 2 -68.22 -2.21 43.46
C LEU A 2 -68.10 -2.79 42.04
N GLN A 3 -69.08 -2.62 41.15
CA GLN A 3 -69.02 -3.15 39.76
C GLN A 3 -68.51 -2.14 38.72
N ARG A 4 -68.27 -0.88 39.09
CA ARG A 4 -67.76 0.15 38.16
C ARG A 4 -66.26 0.43 38.28
N ILE A 5 -65.58 -0.14 39.27
CA ILE A 5 -64.13 0.08 39.49
C ILE A 5 -63.29 -1.00 38.77
N SER A 6 -63.84 -2.19 38.51
CA SER A 6 -63.11 -3.27 37.82
C SER A 6 -62.97 -3.09 36.31
N LEU A 7 -63.77 -2.22 35.67
CA LEU A 7 -63.65 -1.96 34.23
C LEU A 7 -62.60 -0.87 33.92
N SER A 8 -62.39 0.08 34.84
CA SER A 8 -61.38 1.14 34.68
C SER A 8 -59.97 0.69 35.03
N LEU A 9 -59.82 -0.33 35.90
CA LEU A 9 -58.51 -0.93 36.20
C LEU A 9 -58.06 -1.97 35.16
N LEU A 10 -58.97 -2.52 34.34
CA LEU A 10 -58.60 -3.41 33.23
C LEU A 10 -58.19 -2.66 31.95
N LEU A 11 -58.62 -1.40 31.81
CA LEU A 11 -58.18 -0.50 30.73
C LEU A 11 -56.83 0.19 31.01
N GLY A 12 -56.34 0.15 32.25
CA GLY A 12 -55.05 0.75 32.63
C GLY A 12 -53.83 -0.20 32.57
N LEU A 13 -54.02 -1.46 32.17
CA LEU A 13 -52.97 -2.49 32.11
C LEU A 13 -52.74 -3.05 30.69
N LEU A 14 -53.34 -2.42 29.67
CA LEU A 14 -53.01 -2.59 28.26
C LEU A 14 -52.20 -1.40 27.76
N SER A 15 -51.15 -1.02 28.50
CA SER A 15 -49.94 -0.53 27.84
C SER A 15 -49.33 -1.75 27.15
N VAL A 16 -49.92 -2.13 26.02
CA VAL A 16 -49.28 -2.99 25.04
C VAL A 16 -47.93 -2.33 24.82
N LEU A 17 -46.84 -3.02 25.17
CA LEU A 17 -45.56 -2.77 24.52
C LEU A 17 -45.87 -2.98 23.04
N GLN A 18 -46.25 -1.90 22.34
CA GLN A 18 -46.25 -1.90 20.89
C GLN A 18 -44.78 -2.05 20.55
N VAL A 19 -44.33 -3.28 20.38
CA VAL A 19 -43.19 -3.55 19.52
C VAL A 19 -43.71 -3.13 18.15
N GLN A 20 -43.41 -1.88 17.79
CA GLN A 20 -43.72 -1.36 16.47
C GLN A 20 -42.92 -2.18 15.46
N ALA A 21 -43.62 -2.57 14.40
CA ALA A 21 -43.12 -3.54 13.45
C ALA A 21 -42.23 -2.85 12.41
N LEU A 22 -41.23 -3.57 11.90
CA LEU A 22 -40.40 -3.12 10.80
C LEU A 22 -41.27 -2.63 9.64
N GLU A 23 -41.02 -1.42 9.17
CA GLU A 23 -41.57 -0.91 7.92
C GLU A 23 -40.52 -1.00 6.81
N ALA A 24 -40.96 -1.36 5.61
CA ALA A 24 -40.12 -1.33 4.43
C ALA A 24 -40.90 -0.86 3.22
N GLY A 25 -40.20 -0.18 2.31
CA GLY A 25 -40.73 0.22 1.02
C GLY A 25 -39.61 0.22 -0.01
N ALA A 26 -39.94 -0.11 -1.25
CA ALA A 26 -38.96 -0.14 -2.33
C ALA A 26 -39.46 0.59 -3.57
N ALA A 27 -38.52 1.14 -4.32
CA ALA A 27 -38.79 1.81 -5.59
C ALA A 27 -37.60 1.68 -6.54
N LYS A 28 -37.86 1.83 -7.83
CA LYS A 28 -36.83 2.01 -8.86
C LYS A 28 -37.18 3.12 -9.81
N VAL A 29 -36.19 3.93 -10.17
CA VAL A 29 -36.32 5.08 -11.05
C VAL A 29 -35.25 5.00 -12.13
N GLU A 30 -35.64 5.21 -13.38
CA GLU A 30 -34.72 5.16 -14.51
C GLU A 30 -33.77 6.37 -14.53
N ILE A 31 -32.49 6.10 -14.81
CA ILE A 31 -31.43 7.11 -14.92
C ILE A 31 -30.70 7.08 -16.26
N THR A 32 -31.27 6.44 -17.28
CA THR A 32 -30.68 6.35 -18.63
C THR A 32 -30.40 7.75 -19.18
N PRO A 33 -29.12 8.10 -19.45
CA PRO A 33 -28.78 9.42 -19.95
C PRO A 33 -29.09 9.52 -21.46
N PRO A 34 -29.18 10.74 -22.02
CA PRO A 34 -29.18 10.93 -23.47
C PRO A 34 -27.92 10.34 -24.13
N LEU A 35 -28.03 9.93 -25.40
CA LEU A 35 -26.87 9.57 -26.21
C LEU A 35 -25.86 10.72 -26.28
N ASP A 36 -24.60 10.40 -26.58
CA ASP A 36 -23.43 11.30 -26.49
C ASP A 36 -23.04 11.73 -25.06
N THR A 37 -23.78 11.29 -24.03
CA THR A 37 -23.30 11.41 -22.64
C THR A 37 -22.07 10.53 -22.44
N PRO A 38 -20.96 11.05 -21.86
CA PRO A 38 -19.76 10.25 -21.57
C PRO A 38 -20.09 8.93 -20.87
N LEU A 39 -19.40 7.85 -21.25
CA LEU A 39 -19.42 6.60 -20.48
C LEU A 39 -18.25 6.59 -19.48
N ASN A 40 -18.45 5.96 -18.32
CA ASN A 40 -17.42 5.84 -17.29
C ASN A 40 -16.79 4.43 -17.26
N GLY A 41 -15.54 4.32 -16.79
CA GLY A 41 -14.88 3.04 -16.49
C GLY A 41 -13.69 2.70 -17.40
N TYR A 42 -13.87 2.67 -18.72
CA TYR A 42 -12.79 2.29 -19.66
C TYR A 42 -11.97 3.46 -20.19
N TYR A 43 -10.66 3.41 -19.96
CA TYR A 43 -9.68 4.35 -20.53
C TYR A 43 -9.71 4.38 -22.07
N ASP A 44 -9.93 3.24 -22.73
CA ASP A 44 -9.92 3.10 -24.21
C ASP A 44 -11.01 3.94 -24.92
N ARG A 45 -12.02 4.38 -24.17
CA ARG A 45 -13.04 5.31 -24.66
C ARG A 45 -12.53 6.74 -24.75
N LEU A 46 -11.46 7.10 -24.04
CA LEU A 46 -10.92 8.45 -23.94
C LEU A 46 -12.00 9.49 -23.60
N GLY A 47 -12.94 9.10 -22.73
CA GLY A 47 -14.04 9.96 -22.30
C GLY A 47 -15.13 10.23 -23.34
N ARG A 48 -15.22 9.41 -24.40
CA ARG A 48 -16.28 9.50 -25.42
C ARG A 48 -17.66 9.12 -24.86
N GLY A 49 -18.70 9.67 -25.50
CA GLY A 49 -20.10 9.43 -25.15
C GLY A 49 -20.70 8.17 -25.77
N ALA A 50 -21.78 7.70 -25.15
CA ALA A 50 -22.52 6.52 -25.60
C ALA A 50 -23.12 6.71 -27.01
N LEU A 51 -23.10 5.64 -27.80
CA LEU A 51 -23.63 5.61 -29.18
C LEU A 51 -24.99 4.88 -29.28
N SER A 52 -25.31 4.05 -28.30
CA SER A 52 -26.51 3.20 -28.27
C SER A 52 -26.94 2.95 -26.83
N VAL A 53 -28.18 2.47 -26.66
CA VAL A 53 -28.72 1.94 -25.39
C VAL A 53 -29.12 0.49 -25.65
N HIS A 54 -28.55 -0.45 -24.91
CA HIS A 54 -28.95 -1.87 -24.95
C HIS A 54 -30.12 -2.11 -23.99
N ASP A 55 -29.96 -1.68 -22.74
CA ASP A 55 -30.96 -1.76 -21.68
C ASP A 55 -30.89 -0.52 -20.77
N PRO A 56 -32.02 -0.13 -20.14
CA PRO A 56 -32.06 1.04 -19.26
C PRO A 56 -31.27 0.79 -17.96
N VAL A 57 -30.68 1.86 -17.44
CA VAL A 57 -29.98 1.89 -16.15
C VAL A 57 -30.83 2.56 -15.09
N TRP A 58 -30.75 2.11 -13.83
CA TRP A 58 -31.68 2.52 -12.78
C TRP A 58 -30.99 2.91 -11.47
N VAL A 59 -31.71 3.68 -10.67
CA VAL A 59 -31.52 3.75 -9.22
C VAL A 59 -32.62 2.93 -8.57
N ARG A 60 -32.26 2.09 -7.61
CA ARG A 60 -33.13 1.23 -6.83
C ARG A 60 -32.93 1.56 -5.37
N CYS A 61 -34.01 1.78 -4.65
CA CYS A 61 -33.97 2.19 -3.26
C CYS A 61 -34.82 1.25 -2.41
N LEU A 62 -34.26 0.82 -1.29
CA LEU A 62 -34.94 0.10 -0.22
C LEU A 62 -34.91 0.98 1.04
N PHE A 63 -36.08 1.38 1.49
CA PHE A 63 -36.30 2.00 2.80
C PHE A 63 -36.57 0.91 3.83
N LEU A 64 -35.94 1.01 5.00
CA LEU A 64 -36.15 0.15 6.17
C LEU A 64 -36.27 1.03 7.41
N ASP A 65 -37.17 0.72 8.31
CA ASP A 65 -37.31 1.42 9.59
C ASP A 65 -37.82 0.45 10.67
N ASP A 66 -37.02 0.26 11.73
CA ASP A 66 -37.38 -0.57 12.89
C ASP A 66 -38.01 0.24 14.03
N ASP A 67 -38.59 1.40 13.69
CA ASP A 67 -39.18 2.44 14.56
C ASP A 67 -38.14 3.28 15.33
N GLU A 68 -36.86 2.92 15.23
CA GLU A 68 -35.75 3.65 15.85
C GLU A 68 -34.75 4.15 14.81
N THR A 69 -34.49 3.35 13.77
CA THR A 69 -33.40 3.58 12.82
C THR A 69 -33.93 3.52 11.39
N PRO A 70 -34.37 4.65 10.81
CA PRO A 70 -34.70 4.73 9.40
C PRO A 70 -33.43 4.66 8.53
N VAL A 71 -33.42 3.81 7.51
CA VAL A 71 -32.28 3.54 6.62
C VAL A 71 -32.75 3.55 5.16
N LEU A 72 -31.94 4.16 4.28
CA LEU A 72 -32.10 4.07 2.84
C LEU A 72 -30.89 3.35 2.24
N LEU A 73 -31.10 2.13 1.74
CA LEU A 73 -30.12 1.44 0.91
C LEU A 73 -30.40 1.79 -0.55
N VAL A 74 -29.52 2.56 -1.16
CA VAL A 74 -29.67 3.08 -2.53
C VAL A 74 -28.61 2.45 -3.42
N ASN A 75 -29.06 1.66 -4.40
CA ASN A 75 -28.21 0.98 -5.37
C ASN A 75 -28.43 1.57 -6.77
N SER A 76 -27.35 1.75 -7.52
CA SER A 76 -27.42 2.41 -8.83
C SER A 76 -26.61 1.66 -9.88
N ASP A 77 -27.16 1.59 -11.09
CA ASP A 77 -26.47 1.07 -12.27
C ASP A 77 -25.50 2.15 -12.81
N LEU A 78 -24.47 2.43 -12.01
CA LEU A 78 -23.40 3.36 -12.30
C LEU A 78 -22.03 2.68 -12.14
N CYS A 79 -21.01 3.31 -12.71
CA CYS A 79 -19.63 2.87 -12.49
C CYS A 79 -19.18 3.14 -11.04
N MET A 80 -19.63 4.20 -10.37
CA MET A 80 -19.16 4.54 -9.02
C MET A 80 -20.06 5.61 -8.40
N ILE A 81 -20.00 5.75 -7.07
CA ILE A 81 -20.53 6.91 -6.36
C ILE A 81 -19.41 7.94 -6.20
N SER A 82 -19.39 8.97 -7.06
CA SER A 82 -18.45 10.08 -6.89
C SER A 82 -18.85 10.99 -5.72
N ARG A 83 -17.89 11.78 -5.20
CA ARG A 83 -18.17 12.76 -4.14
C ARG A 83 -19.18 13.81 -4.57
N GLU A 84 -19.04 14.31 -5.79
CA GLU A 84 -19.96 15.30 -6.35
C GLU A 84 -21.38 14.75 -6.44
N LEU A 85 -21.54 13.48 -6.84
CA LEU A 85 -22.84 12.82 -6.86
C LEU A 85 -23.37 12.59 -5.44
N ARG A 86 -22.57 12.03 -4.53
CA ARG A 86 -22.96 11.80 -3.13
C ARG A 86 -23.44 13.11 -2.50
N ASP A 87 -22.62 14.16 -2.54
CA ASP A 87 -22.90 15.41 -1.86
C ASP A 87 -24.20 16.01 -2.40
N ARG A 88 -24.39 15.99 -3.72
CA ARG A 88 -25.62 16.49 -4.35
C ARG A 88 -26.85 15.65 -4.01
N VAL A 89 -26.72 14.33 -3.96
CA VAL A 89 -27.81 13.41 -3.54
C VAL A 89 -28.20 13.66 -2.09
N LEU A 90 -27.22 13.82 -1.19
CA LEU A 90 -27.47 14.09 0.23
C LEU A 90 -28.05 15.49 0.50
N GLU A 91 -27.86 16.45 -0.41
CA GLU A 91 -28.57 17.74 -0.36
C GLU A 91 -30.05 17.61 -0.72
N LEU A 92 -30.39 16.71 -1.64
CA LEU A 92 -31.74 16.46 -2.13
C LEU A 92 -32.48 15.36 -1.35
N ALA A 93 -31.79 14.72 -0.41
CA ALA A 93 -32.31 13.60 0.35
C ALA A 93 -33.52 13.98 1.23
N PRO A 94 -34.44 13.03 1.47
CA PRO A 94 -35.59 13.24 2.35
C PRO A 94 -35.13 13.55 3.78
N ALA A 95 -35.72 14.57 4.40
CA ALA A 95 -35.31 15.06 5.72
C ALA A 95 -35.62 14.09 6.88
N GLU A 96 -36.50 13.11 6.66
CA GLU A 96 -36.87 12.12 7.67
C GLU A 96 -35.79 11.03 7.90
N VAL A 97 -34.81 10.90 6.99
CA VAL A 97 -33.71 9.95 7.13
C VAL A 97 -32.40 10.69 7.40
N PRO A 98 -31.70 10.41 8.53
CA PRO A 98 -30.38 10.98 8.79
C PRO A 98 -29.42 10.68 7.64
N LYS A 99 -28.57 11.65 7.27
CA LYS A 99 -27.66 11.50 6.11
C LYS A 99 -26.70 10.33 6.27
N GLU A 100 -26.30 10.03 7.50
CA GLU A 100 -25.47 8.89 7.86
C GLU A 100 -26.15 7.54 7.59
N ASN A 101 -27.48 7.49 7.59
CA ASN A 101 -28.29 6.29 7.33
C ASN A 101 -28.68 6.15 5.85
N ILE A 102 -28.14 7.01 4.97
CA ILE A 102 -28.32 6.90 3.51
C ILE A 102 -27.07 6.25 2.93
N LEU A 103 -27.23 5.01 2.49
CA LEU A 103 -26.16 4.13 2.02
C LEU A 103 -26.19 4.09 0.50
N LEU A 104 -25.31 4.83 -0.15
CA LEU A 104 -25.25 4.91 -1.62
C LEU A 104 -24.26 3.87 -2.15
N THR A 105 -24.68 3.08 -3.13
CA THR A 105 -23.87 2.01 -3.76
C THR A 105 -24.02 2.04 -5.27
N ALA A 106 -22.99 1.57 -5.97
CA ALA A 106 -23.01 1.39 -7.42
C ALA A 106 -22.77 -0.09 -7.77
N THR A 107 -23.36 -0.56 -8.86
CA THR A 107 -23.09 -1.92 -9.36
C THR A 107 -21.68 -2.07 -9.89
N HIS A 108 -21.06 -0.96 -10.28
CA HIS A 108 -19.83 -0.89 -11.07
C HIS A 108 -19.99 -1.29 -12.54
N THR A 109 -21.15 -1.05 -13.15
CA THR A 109 -21.24 -1.16 -14.62
C THR A 109 -20.32 -0.13 -15.28
N HIS A 110 -19.45 -0.60 -16.17
CA HIS A 110 -18.64 0.26 -17.04
C HIS A 110 -19.45 0.77 -18.23
N SER A 111 -20.76 0.53 -18.29
CA SER A 111 -21.62 0.88 -19.42
C SER A 111 -22.72 1.86 -19.02
N ALA A 112 -22.42 2.80 -18.10
CA ALA A 112 -23.33 3.86 -17.67
C ALA A 112 -22.68 5.25 -17.72
N GLN A 113 -23.46 6.29 -17.43
CA GLN A 113 -23.00 7.68 -17.51
C GLN A 113 -21.76 7.96 -16.65
N GLY A 114 -20.81 8.64 -17.28
CA GLY A 114 -19.75 9.42 -16.64
C GLY A 114 -20.10 10.90 -16.63
N GLY A 115 -19.08 11.74 -16.71
CA GLY A 115 -19.22 13.20 -16.77
C GLY A 115 -19.68 13.84 -15.46
N MET A 116 -19.64 13.11 -14.35
CA MET A 116 -20.09 13.59 -13.03
C MET A 116 -18.94 13.96 -12.09
N ILE A 117 -17.69 13.90 -12.57
CA ILE A 117 -16.48 14.20 -11.77
C ILE A 117 -15.81 15.46 -12.30
N ARG A 118 -15.51 16.42 -11.41
CA ARG A 118 -14.87 17.70 -11.77
C ARG A 118 -13.36 17.57 -12.00
N ASN A 119 -12.73 16.62 -11.31
CA ASN A 119 -11.29 16.41 -11.38
C ASN A 119 -10.86 16.04 -12.81
N MET A 120 -9.93 16.82 -13.37
CA MET A 120 -9.46 16.63 -14.75
C MET A 120 -8.61 15.36 -14.94
N VAL A 121 -7.99 14.83 -13.87
CA VAL A 121 -7.12 13.65 -13.93
C VAL A 121 -7.87 12.40 -14.41
N VAL A 122 -9.16 12.31 -14.10
CA VAL A 122 -10.01 11.16 -14.47
C VAL A 122 -10.80 11.38 -15.77
N ARG A 123 -10.58 12.50 -16.48
CA ARG A 123 -11.35 12.85 -17.69
C ARG A 123 -11.20 11.85 -18.83
N CYS A 124 -10.06 11.17 -18.94
CA CYS A 124 -9.87 10.11 -19.94
C CYS A 124 -10.74 8.87 -19.68
N VAL A 125 -11.17 8.66 -18.43
CA VAL A 125 -12.00 7.53 -18.00
C VAL A 125 -13.46 7.92 -17.86
N SER A 126 -13.74 9.09 -17.26
CA SER A 126 -15.10 9.55 -16.96
C SER A 126 -15.66 10.52 -18.02
N GLY A 127 -14.83 11.03 -18.93
CA GLY A 127 -15.21 12.08 -19.88
C GLY A 127 -15.28 13.47 -19.27
N ARG A 128 -15.70 14.45 -20.09
CA ARG A 128 -15.82 15.86 -19.65
C ARG A 128 -16.88 15.98 -18.55
N PHE A 129 -16.66 16.84 -17.58
CA PHE A 129 -17.70 17.18 -16.60
C PHE A 129 -18.91 17.82 -17.30
N VAL A 130 -20.11 17.29 -17.03
CA VAL A 130 -21.41 17.74 -17.54
C VAL A 130 -22.33 17.96 -16.33
N PRO A 131 -22.42 19.20 -15.81
CA PRO A 131 -23.21 19.52 -14.61
C PRO A 131 -24.68 19.07 -14.69
N GLU A 132 -25.26 19.11 -15.89
CA GLU A 132 -26.64 18.72 -16.15
C GLU A 132 -26.86 17.22 -15.94
N VAL A 133 -25.88 16.39 -16.28
CA VAL A 133 -25.93 14.93 -16.04
C VAL A 133 -25.84 14.63 -14.55
N LEU A 134 -24.97 15.34 -13.83
CA LEU A 134 -24.87 15.24 -12.36
C LEU A 134 -26.20 15.63 -11.69
N GLU A 135 -26.76 16.78 -12.04
CA GLU A 135 -27.99 17.29 -11.46
C GLU A 135 -29.18 16.38 -11.76
N ALA A 136 -29.36 15.98 -13.03
CA ALA A 136 -30.44 15.09 -13.42
C ALA A 136 -30.32 13.73 -12.71
N THR A 137 -29.12 13.16 -12.63
CA THR A 137 -28.90 11.89 -11.91
C THR A 137 -29.23 12.04 -10.42
N ALA A 138 -28.76 13.10 -9.76
CA ALA A 138 -29.05 13.31 -8.33
C ALA A 138 -30.54 13.50 -8.03
N GLN A 139 -31.28 14.18 -8.91
CA GLN A 139 -32.74 14.30 -8.80
C GLN A 139 -33.44 12.95 -8.87
N ARG A 140 -32.99 12.03 -9.75
CA ARG A 140 -33.53 10.67 -9.84
C ARG A 140 -33.24 9.82 -8.60
N PHE A 141 -32.08 10.00 -7.98
CA PHE A 141 -31.79 9.38 -6.68
C PHE A 141 -32.77 9.87 -5.60
N ALA A 142 -32.99 11.17 -5.51
CA ALA A 142 -33.96 11.75 -4.57
C ALA A 142 -35.39 11.26 -4.85
N GLU A 143 -35.78 11.15 -6.12
CA GLU A 143 -37.06 10.59 -6.54
C GLU A 143 -37.21 9.14 -6.04
N ALA A 144 -36.20 8.28 -6.26
CA ALA A 144 -36.24 6.89 -5.81
C ALA A 144 -36.33 6.76 -4.29
N MET A 145 -35.62 7.61 -3.54
CA MET A 145 -35.70 7.64 -2.07
C MET A 145 -37.10 8.04 -1.57
N ASN A 146 -37.69 9.10 -2.12
CA ASN A 146 -39.03 9.54 -1.75
C ASN A 146 -40.10 8.51 -2.13
N GLN A 147 -39.97 7.83 -3.27
CA GLN A 147 -40.90 6.77 -3.67
C GLN A 147 -40.78 5.54 -2.77
N ALA A 148 -39.57 5.12 -2.38
CA ALA A 148 -39.38 4.00 -1.46
C ALA A 148 -40.02 4.28 -0.09
N ILE A 149 -39.83 5.50 0.43
CA ILE A 149 -40.49 5.99 1.66
C ILE A 149 -42.01 6.00 1.53
N ALA A 150 -42.54 6.48 0.40
CA ALA A 150 -43.99 6.57 0.17
C ALA A 150 -44.63 5.17 0.03
N ASN A 151 -43.87 4.19 -0.45
CA ASN A 151 -44.28 2.81 -0.59
C ASN A 151 -44.11 1.98 0.70
N ARG A 152 -43.72 2.61 1.82
CA ARG A 152 -43.49 1.90 3.08
C ARG A 152 -44.76 1.23 3.57
N LYS A 153 -44.58 0.02 4.07
CA LYS A 153 -45.61 -0.81 4.65
C LYS A 153 -44.96 -1.74 5.66
N ARG A 154 -45.77 -2.30 6.55
CA ARG A 154 -45.30 -3.33 7.48
C ARG A 154 -44.62 -4.46 6.71
N ALA A 155 -43.44 -4.84 7.18
CA ALA A 155 -42.57 -5.78 6.52
C ALA A 155 -41.88 -6.71 7.52
N THR A 156 -41.27 -7.75 6.98
CA THR A 156 -40.32 -8.61 7.69
C THR A 156 -39.08 -8.78 6.83
N ILE A 157 -37.94 -9.00 7.46
CA ILE A 157 -36.64 -9.09 6.78
C ILE A 157 -35.89 -10.35 7.22
N GLY A 158 -35.13 -10.92 6.30
CA GLY A 158 -34.25 -12.03 6.58
C GLY A 158 -33.09 -12.07 5.59
N PHE A 159 -32.11 -12.92 5.86
CA PHE A 159 -30.99 -13.13 4.95
C PHE A 159 -30.54 -14.59 4.91
N GLY A 160 -29.93 -14.95 3.78
CA GLY A 160 -29.33 -16.24 3.52
C GLY A 160 -28.02 -16.10 2.76
N VAL A 161 -27.23 -17.16 2.79
CA VAL A 161 -25.96 -17.26 2.04
C VAL A 161 -25.89 -18.58 1.31
N THR A 162 -25.30 -18.58 0.13
CA THR A 162 -24.89 -19.80 -0.59
C THR A 162 -23.47 -19.64 -1.10
N THR A 163 -22.94 -20.74 -1.63
CA THR A 163 -21.62 -20.77 -2.24
C THR A 163 -21.71 -20.76 -3.76
N GLN A 164 -20.79 -20.05 -4.40
CA GLN A 164 -20.57 -20.07 -5.84
C GLN A 164 -19.28 -20.80 -6.19
N THR A 165 -19.27 -21.42 -7.37
CA THR A 165 -18.07 -21.98 -7.98
C THR A 165 -18.14 -21.71 -9.46
N GLY A 166 -17.12 -21.06 -10.00
CA GLY A 166 -17.01 -20.79 -11.44
C GLY A 166 -17.95 -19.70 -11.96
N LEU A 167 -18.56 -18.85 -11.12
CA LEU A 167 -19.25 -17.64 -11.58
C LEU A 167 -18.33 -16.42 -11.60
N SER A 168 -17.36 -16.35 -10.71
CA SER A 168 -16.28 -15.36 -10.71
C SER A 168 -14.92 -16.03 -10.68
N VAL A 169 -13.92 -15.31 -11.20
CA VAL A 169 -12.51 -15.72 -11.21
C VAL A 169 -11.61 -14.54 -10.85
N ASN A 170 -10.49 -14.85 -10.20
CA ASN A 170 -9.43 -13.87 -9.99
C ASN A 170 -8.80 -13.51 -11.34
N ARG A 171 -8.70 -12.22 -11.64
CA ARG A 171 -8.19 -11.72 -12.94
C ARG A 171 -6.68 -11.49 -12.98
N ARG A 172 -5.97 -11.70 -11.86
CA ARG A 172 -4.53 -11.41 -11.72
C ARG A 172 -3.69 -12.63 -11.39
N VAL A 173 -4.18 -13.47 -10.49
CA VAL A 173 -3.49 -14.69 -10.08
C VAL A 173 -4.30 -15.88 -10.58
N GLU A 174 -3.69 -16.72 -11.41
CA GLU A 174 -4.30 -17.96 -11.87
C GLU A 174 -4.63 -18.84 -10.65
N ASN A 175 -5.88 -19.31 -10.55
CA ASN A 175 -6.40 -20.00 -9.36
C ASN A 175 -6.24 -19.19 -8.05
N GLY A 176 -6.13 -17.86 -8.17
CA GLY A 176 -6.13 -16.94 -7.03
C GLY A 176 -7.46 -16.94 -6.28
N PRO A 177 -7.51 -16.25 -5.13
CA PRO A 177 -8.71 -16.24 -4.29
C PRO A 177 -9.90 -15.62 -5.05
N THR A 178 -11.08 -16.17 -4.76
CA THR A 178 -12.39 -15.65 -5.16
C THR A 178 -13.28 -15.54 -3.93
N ASP A 179 -14.32 -14.72 -4.01
CA ASP A 179 -15.33 -14.69 -2.94
C ASP A 179 -16.28 -15.88 -3.16
N PRO A 180 -16.28 -16.90 -2.30
CA PRO A 180 -17.16 -18.04 -2.49
C PRO A 180 -18.60 -17.70 -2.16
N GLN A 181 -18.91 -16.59 -1.49
CA GLN A 181 -20.24 -16.31 -0.96
C GLN A 181 -21.11 -15.55 -1.97
N ILE A 182 -22.37 -15.97 -2.09
CA ILE A 182 -23.47 -15.14 -2.58
C ILE A 182 -24.38 -14.87 -1.38
N GLY A 183 -24.55 -13.62 -1.02
CA GLY A 183 -25.45 -13.18 0.04
C GLY A 183 -26.79 -12.70 -0.51
N VAL A 184 -27.90 -12.99 0.17
CA VAL A 184 -29.23 -12.54 -0.23
C VAL A 184 -29.96 -11.98 0.98
N ILE A 185 -30.48 -10.75 0.86
CA ILE A 185 -31.40 -10.12 1.80
C ILE A 185 -32.78 -10.13 1.15
N ARG A 186 -33.77 -10.66 1.87
CA ARG A 186 -35.16 -10.74 1.45
C ARG A 186 -36.02 -9.91 2.38
N VAL A 187 -36.90 -9.09 1.80
CA VAL A 187 -37.87 -8.27 2.53
C VAL A 187 -39.27 -8.61 2.02
N ASP A 188 -40.15 -9.04 2.91
CA ASP A 188 -41.51 -9.45 2.59
C ASP A 188 -42.53 -8.50 3.24
N ASP A 189 -43.65 -8.25 2.57
CA ASP A 189 -44.81 -7.60 3.19
C ASP A 189 -45.65 -8.58 4.03
N SER A 190 -46.71 -8.05 4.66
CA SER A 190 -47.60 -8.84 5.52
C SER A 190 -48.35 -9.97 4.79
N ASP A 191 -48.45 -9.90 3.46
CA ASP A 191 -49.11 -10.91 2.64
C ASP A 191 -48.11 -11.96 2.12
N GLY A 192 -46.83 -11.82 2.47
CA GLY A 192 -45.74 -12.70 2.03
C GLY A 192 -45.22 -12.38 0.63
N ASN A 193 -45.61 -11.25 0.03
CA ASN A 193 -45.05 -10.82 -1.24
C ASN A 193 -43.68 -10.17 -1.01
N ILE A 194 -42.73 -10.46 -1.90
CA ILE A 194 -41.39 -9.88 -1.83
C ILE A 194 -41.47 -8.39 -2.21
N ILE A 195 -41.08 -7.52 -1.28
CA ILE A 195 -40.89 -6.08 -1.49
C ILE A 195 -39.56 -5.84 -2.22
N ALA A 196 -38.49 -6.45 -1.72
CA ALA A 196 -37.15 -6.31 -2.28
C ALA A 196 -36.30 -7.55 -2.08
N LEU A 197 -35.38 -7.78 -3.02
CA LEU A 197 -34.36 -8.82 -2.95
C LEU A 197 -32.99 -8.22 -3.29
N ALA A 198 -32.14 -8.03 -2.27
CA ALA A 198 -30.79 -7.50 -2.46
C ALA A 198 -29.75 -8.62 -2.42
N THR A 199 -29.02 -8.82 -3.52
CA THR A 199 -28.00 -9.87 -3.65
C THR A 199 -26.61 -9.26 -3.63
N ASN A 200 -25.71 -9.80 -2.80
CA ASN A 200 -24.29 -9.46 -2.76
C ASN A 200 -23.45 -10.53 -3.47
N PHE A 201 -22.64 -10.11 -4.44
CA PHE A 201 -21.75 -10.97 -5.22
C PHE A 201 -20.56 -10.17 -5.74
N ALA A 202 -19.35 -10.73 -5.62
CA ALA A 202 -18.10 -10.06 -6.01
C ALA A 202 -17.66 -10.42 -7.44
N ALA A 203 -17.97 -9.56 -8.41
CA ALA A 203 -17.42 -9.64 -9.76
C ALA A 203 -17.64 -8.33 -10.53
N HIS A 204 -16.60 -7.83 -11.21
CA HIS A 204 -16.71 -6.66 -12.10
C HIS A 204 -17.83 -6.82 -13.15
N PRO A 205 -18.80 -5.89 -13.26
CA PRO A 205 -19.68 -5.80 -14.43
C PRO A 205 -18.95 -5.17 -15.62
N THR A 206 -18.10 -5.99 -16.21
CA THR A 206 -17.27 -5.69 -17.39
C THR A 206 -17.42 -6.79 -18.45
N THR A 207 -18.65 -7.28 -18.65
CA THR A 207 -18.91 -8.31 -19.66
C THR A 207 -19.21 -7.70 -21.04
N VAL A 208 -19.68 -6.44 -21.07
CA VAL A 208 -19.82 -5.67 -22.30
C VAL A 208 -18.45 -5.30 -22.88
N SER A 209 -18.17 -5.72 -24.11
CA SER A 209 -16.86 -5.54 -24.77
C SER A 209 -17.01 -5.47 -26.30
N GLY A 210 -15.90 -5.20 -27.01
CA GLY A 210 -15.90 -5.18 -28.47
C GLY A 210 -16.74 -4.03 -29.07
N GLU A 211 -17.53 -4.34 -30.09
CA GLU A 211 -18.40 -3.36 -30.79
C GLU A 211 -19.46 -2.75 -29.86
N ASP A 212 -19.83 -3.47 -28.79
CA ASP A 212 -20.83 -3.05 -27.81
C ASP A 212 -20.27 -2.12 -26.72
N MET A 213 -18.96 -1.88 -26.68
CA MET A 213 -18.30 -1.10 -25.62
C MET A 213 -18.80 0.36 -25.53
N MET A 214 -19.50 0.87 -26.55
CA MET A 214 -20.09 2.20 -26.58
C MET A 214 -21.60 2.22 -26.28
N SER A 215 -22.19 1.11 -25.82
CA SER A 215 -23.60 1.01 -25.44
C SER A 215 -23.83 1.32 -23.96
N ILE A 216 -24.96 1.95 -23.63
CA ILE A 216 -25.48 2.04 -22.26
C ILE A 216 -26.11 0.70 -21.88
N SER A 217 -25.77 0.18 -20.71
CA SER A 217 -26.26 -1.10 -20.17
C SER A 217 -26.01 -1.21 -18.67
N ALA A 218 -26.91 -1.87 -17.95
CA ALA A 218 -26.66 -2.31 -16.58
C ALA A 218 -25.70 -3.52 -16.48
N ASP A 219 -25.14 -4.01 -17.60
CA ASP A 219 -24.29 -5.21 -17.71
C ASP A 219 -25.03 -6.47 -17.19
N TYR A 220 -24.32 -7.50 -16.71
CA TYR A 220 -24.96 -8.71 -16.19
C TYR A 220 -25.93 -8.46 -15.01
N PRO A 221 -25.75 -7.42 -14.15
CA PRO A 221 -26.78 -7.02 -13.18
C PRO A 221 -28.14 -6.75 -13.83
N GLY A 222 -28.18 -6.15 -15.02
CA GLY A 222 -29.40 -5.91 -15.79
C GLY A 222 -30.26 -7.16 -15.99
N TYR A 223 -29.62 -8.24 -16.45
CA TYR A 223 -30.27 -9.54 -16.64
C TYR A 223 -30.63 -10.22 -15.32
N TYR A 224 -29.81 -10.04 -14.27
CA TYR A 224 -30.14 -10.49 -12.92
C TYR A 224 -31.45 -9.84 -12.42
N TYR A 225 -31.61 -8.52 -12.56
CA TYR A 225 -32.82 -7.84 -12.12
C TYR A 225 -34.05 -8.36 -12.85
N ASN A 226 -33.98 -8.43 -14.19
CA ASN A 226 -35.10 -8.87 -15.00
C ASN A 226 -35.56 -10.28 -14.61
N GLU A 227 -34.62 -11.20 -14.35
CA GLU A 227 -34.96 -12.56 -13.99
C GLU A 227 -35.50 -12.67 -12.56
N VAL A 228 -34.91 -11.97 -11.58
CA VAL A 228 -35.43 -11.94 -10.20
C VAL A 228 -36.83 -11.35 -10.15
N GLU A 229 -37.04 -10.17 -10.75
CA GLU A 229 -38.36 -9.51 -10.74
C GLU A 229 -39.42 -10.34 -11.47
N ARG A 230 -39.04 -11.04 -12.55
CA ARG A 230 -39.92 -11.97 -13.27
C ARG A 230 -40.34 -13.16 -12.39
N VAL A 231 -39.43 -13.73 -11.62
CA VAL A 231 -39.70 -14.91 -10.77
C VAL A 231 -40.39 -14.53 -9.45
N ALA A 232 -39.97 -13.43 -8.82
CA ALA A 232 -40.53 -12.95 -7.55
C ALA A 232 -41.92 -12.29 -7.69
N GLY A 233 -42.26 -11.80 -8.90
CA GLY A 233 -43.50 -11.10 -9.18
C GLY A 233 -43.36 -9.58 -9.19
N GLY A 234 -44.34 -8.89 -9.79
CA GLY A 234 -44.23 -7.46 -10.16
C GLY A 234 -44.16 -6.43 -9.03
N SER A 235 -44.22 -6.84 -7.76
CA SER A 235 -44.01 -5.96 -6.59
C SER A 235 -42.57 -5.91 -6.09
N CYS A 236 -41.71 -6.84 -6.54
CA CYS A 236 -40.34 -6.97 -6.06
C CYS A 236 -39.40 -5.97 -6.76
N VAL A 237 -38.57 -5.28 -5.99
CA VAL A 237 -37.40 -4.53 -6.50
C VAL A 237 -36.14 -5.35 -6.25
N ALA A 238 -35.55 -5.88 -7.32
CA ALA A 238 -34.30 -6.64 -7.24
C ALA A 238 -33.08 -5.70 -7.20
N MET A 239 -32.15 -5.88 -6.26
CA MET A 239 -30.94 -5.04 -6.10
C MET A 239 -29.66 -5.89 -6.18
N PHE A 240 -28.59 -5.31 -6.70
CA PHE A 240 -27.29 -5.96 -6.85
C PHE A 240 -26.22 -5.14 -6.12
N LEU A 241 -25.67 -5.70 -5.06
CA LEU A 241 -24.62 -5.09 -4.25
C LEU A 241 -23.29 -5.72 -4.64
N ASN A 242 -22.39 -4.97 -5.28
CA ASN A 242 -21.10 -5.52 -5.66
C ASN A 242 -20.24 -5.80 -4.43
N GLY A 243 -19.39 -6.83 -4.52
CA GLY A 243 -18.59 -7.33 -3.42
C GLY A 243 -17.27 -6.59 -3.20
N ALA A 244 -16.21 -7.35 -2.93
CA ALA A 244 -14.83 -6.87 -3.05
C ALA A 244 -14.31 -7.29 -4.44
N GLU A 245 -14.69 -6.53 -5.48
CA GLU A 245 -14.48 -6.91 -6.87
C GLU A 245 -13.12 -6.51 -7.47
N GLY A 246 -12.24 -5.81 -6.74
CA GLY A 246 -11.08 -5.13 -7.33
C GLY A 246 -10.17 -6.03 -8.19
N ASN A 247 -10.05 -7.32 -7.85
CA ASN A 247 -9.32 -8.31 -8.63
C ASN A 247 -10.23 -9.46 -9.16
N GLN A 248 -11.54 -9.28 -9.17
CA GLN A 248 -12.53 -10.29 -9.56
C GLN A 248 -13.22 -9.93 -10.87
N ARG A 249 -13.41 -10.91 -11.75
CA ARG A 249 -14.23 -10.77 -12.97
C ARG A 249 -15.20 -11.93 -13.10
N PRO A 250 -16.31 -11.78 -13.85
CA PRO A 250 -17.16 -12.90 -14.22
C PRO A 250 -16.36 -13.97 -14.96
N ALA A 251 -16.67 -15.24 -14.69
CA ALA A 251 -16.07 -16.35 -15.37
C ALA A 251 -16.44 -16.35 -16.86
N THR A 252 -15.52 -16.79 -17.71
CA THR A 252 -15.81 -17.00 -19.13
C THR A 252 -16.64 -18.28 -19.28
N LEU A 253 -17.81 -18.18 -19.92
CA LEU A 253 -18.71 -19.31 -20.14
C LEU A 253 -18.49 -19.92 -21.52
N GLU A 254 -18.26 -21.24 -21.55
CA GLU A 254 -18.00 -21.96 -22.80
C GLU A 254 -19.16 -21.82 -23.79
N GLY A 255 -18.84 -21.53 -25.06
CA GLY A 255 -19.82 -21.39 -26.14
C GLY A 255 -20.69 -20.13 -26.08
N LYS A 256 -20.41 -19.17 -25.18
CA LYS A 256 -21.15 -17.90 -25.07
C LYS A 256 -20.22 -16.69 -25.26
N SER A 257 -20.72 -15.65 -25.93
CA SER A 257 -19.97 -14.40 -26.17
C SER A 257 -20.89 -13.19 -26.24
N GLY A 258 -20.33 -11.98 -26.04
CA GLY A 258 -21.10 -10.73 -26.05
C GLY A 258 -22.30 -10.78 -25.10
N TRP A 259 -23.44 -10.26 -25.55
CA TRP A 259 -24.67 -10.22 -24.76
C TRP A 259 -25.16 -11.59 -24.26
N GLN A 260 -24.89 -12.69 -24.98
CA GLN A 260 -25.26 -14.03 -24.52
C GLN A 260 -24.46 -14.46 -23.29
N ALA A 261 -23.19 -14.03 -23.19
CA ALA A 261 -22.37 -14.27 -22.01
C ALA A 261 -22.84 -13.40 -20.84
N THR A 262 -23.12 -12.11 -21.09
CA THR A 262 -23.68 -11.17 -20.12
C THR A 262 -24.99 -11.69 -19.51
N GLU A 263 -25.94 -12.08 -20.37
CA GLU A 263 -27.23 -12.67 -19.96
C GLU A 263 -27.03 -13.94 -19.14
N ALA A 264 -26.13 -14.81 -19.57
CA ALA A 264 -25.90 -16.08 -18.89
C ALA A 264 -25.31 -15.92 -17.48
N ILE A 265 -24.47 -14.92 -17.24
CA ILE A 265 -23.98 -14.61 -15.90
C ILE A 265 -25.12 -14.09 -15.03
N GLY A 266 -25.88 -13.10 -15.53
CA GLY A 266 -26.99 -12.50 -14.78
C GLY A 266 -28.09 -13.50 -14.41
N THR A 267 -28.49 -14.35 -15.36
CA THR A 267 -29.52 -15.38 -15.14
C THR A 267 -29.06 -16.50 -14.21
N GLN A 268 -27.79 -16.92 -14.28
CA GLN A 268 -27.24 -17.90 -13.32
C GLN A 268 -27.14 -17.34 -11.90
N LEU A 269 -26.76 -16.07 -11.77
CA LEU A 269 -26.76 -15.38 -10.47
C LEU A 269 -28.18 -15.26 -9.91
N ALA A 270 -29.15 -14.87 -10.73
CA ALA A 270 -30.56 -14.78 -10.34
C ALA A 270 -31.12 -16.13 -9.90
N ALA A 271 -30.82 -17.21 -10.62
CA ALA A 271 -31.24 -18.56 -10.25
C ALA A 271 -30.72 -18.96 -8.86
N LYS A 272 -29.43 -18.72 -8.57
CA LYS A 272 -28.84 -18.98 -7.25
C LYS A 272 -29.44 -18.09 -6.17
N ALA A 273 -29.65 -16.81 -6.46
CA ALA A 273 -30.24 -15.87 -5.51
C ALA A 273 -31.68 -16.28 -5.14
N MET A 274 -32.49 -16.68 -6.12
CA MET A 274 -33.87 -17.14 -5.89
C MET A 274 -33.94 -18.48 -5.16
N GLU A 275 -33.01 -19.40 -5.43
CA GLU A 275 -32.88 -20.65 -4.67
C GLU A 275 -32.68 -20.37 -3.18
N VAL A 276 -31.72 -19.48 -2.85
CA VAL A 276 -31.49 -19.06 -1.46
C VAL A 276 -32.69 -18.32 -0.90
N ALA A 277 -33.28 -17.39 -1.65
CA ALA A 277 -34.43 -16.60 -1.22
C ALA A 277 -35.61 -17.49 -0.78
N GLY A 278 -35.82 -18.64 -1.43
CA GLY A 278 -36.84 -19.62 -1.08
C GLY A 278 -36.62 -20.31 0.28
N THR A 279 -35.41 -20.24 0.84
CA THR A 279 -35.04 -20.82 2.15
C THR A 279 -34.99 -19.81 3.29
N ILE A 280 -35.03 -18.50 2.97
CA ILE A 280 -34.95 -17.43 3.97
C ILE A 280 -36.25 -17.36 4.76
N THR A 281 -36.14 -17.37 6.08
CA THR A 281 -37.24 -17.03 6.98
C THR A 281 -37.11 -15.55 7.36
N CYS A 282 -38.12 -14.75 7.05
CA CYS A 282 -38.19 -13.34 7.40
C CYS A 282 -38.86 -13.14 8.76
N GLY A 283 -38.39 -12.16 9.53
CA GLY A 283 -38.98 -11.75 10.80
C GLY A 283 -38.71 -10.28 11.10
N GLU A 284 -39.01 -9.87 12.34
CA GLU A 284 -38.58 -8.57 12.85
C GLU A 284 -37.05 -8.57 13.01
N ALA A 285 -36.39 -7.46 12.71
CA ALA A 285 -34.95 -7.30 12.91
C ALA A 285 -34.65 -5.88 13.39
N LYS A 286 -33.69 -5.77 14.31
CA LYS A 286 -33.13 -4.48 14.72
C LYS A 286 -32.10 -3.99 13.72
N LEU A 287 -32.11 -2.69 13.47
CA LEU A 287 -31.21 -2.01 12.56
C LEU A 287 -30.19 -1.19 13.35
N HIS A 288 -28.96 -1.15 12.88
CA HIS A 288 -27.95 -0.25 13.40
C HIS A 288 -27.02 0.22 12.28
N VAL A 289 -26.78 1.53 12.21
CA VAL A 289 -25.84 2.12 11.26
C VAL A 289 -24.60 2.60 11.99
N GLY A 290 -23.46 1.98 11.72
CA GLY A 290 -22.16 2.49 12.14
C GLY A 290 -21.69 3.55 11.15
N SER A 291 -21.16 4.68 11.64
CA SER A 291 -20.74 5.81 10.81
C SER A 291 -19.47 6.47 11.33
N SER A 292 -18.50 6.69 10.46
CA SER A 292 -17.31 7.49 10.75
C SER A 292 -16.83 8.27 9.52
N THR A 293 -16.02 9.31 9.76
CA THR A 293 -15.28 10.04 8.71
C THR A 293 -13.78 10.05 9.05
N PRO A 294 -13.10 8.89 8.95
CA PRO A 294 -11.70 8.79 9.36
C PRO A 294 -10.76 9.48 8.37
N ASN A 295 -9.56 9.82 8.86
CA ASN A 295 -8.45 10.22 8.01
C ASN A 295 -7.89 9.00 7.28
N LEU A 296 -7.69 9.14 5.98
CA LEU A 296 -7.00 8.15 5.15
C LEU A 296 -5.48 8.18 5.45
N PRO A 297 -4.77 7.06 5.26
CA PRO A 297 -3.31 7.08 5.36
C PRO A 297 -2.68 8.11 4.41
N PRO A 298 -1.56 8.76 4.79
CA PRO A 298 -0.89 9.74 3.94
C PRO A 298 -0.51 9.15 2.57
N THR A 299 -0.60 9.98 1.53
CA THR A 299 -0.32 9.61 0.14
C THR A 299 0.44 10.70 -0.59
N LEU A 300 1.28 10.31 -1.57
CA LEU A 300 1.90 11.24 -2.52
C LEU A 300 0.89 11.84 -3.52
N ALA A 301 -0.32 11.28 -3.60
CA ALA A 301 -1.38 11.66 -4.52
C ALA A 301 -2.36 12.72 -3.96
N SER A 302 -2.00 13.41 -2.87
CA SER A 302 -2.91 14.27 -2.09
C SER A 302 -3.60 15.38 -2.88
N ASP A 303 -3.04 15.78 -4.03
CA ASP A 303 -3.61 16.83 -4.89
C ASP A 303 -4.83 16.36 -5.69
N PHE A 304 -5.05 15.05 -5.81
CA PHE A 304 -6.16 14.50 -6.60
C PHE A 304 -6.95 13.39 -5.92
N VAL A 305 -6.47 12.84 -4.79
CA VAL A 305 -7.25 11.96 -3.92
C VAL A 305 -7.52 12.63 -2.56
N PRO A 306 -8.65 12.34 -1.90
CA PRO A 306 -9.01 13.00 -0.66
C PRO A 306 -8.21 12.50 0.56
N SER A 307 -8.23 13.28 1.64
CA SER A 307 -7.57 12.95 2.91
C SER A 307 -8.46 12.28 3.96
N THR A 308 -9.78 12.26 3.74
CA THR A 308 -10.78 11.59 4.59
C THR A 308 -11.75 10.81 3.72
N THR A 309 -12.53 9.90 4.28
CA THR A 309 -13.63 9.22 3.55
C THR A 309 -14.80 8.88 4.45
N GLN A 310 -15.93 8.47 3.88
CA GLN A 310 -17.13 8.09 4.62
C GLN A 310 -17.18 6.56 4.73
N LEU A 311 -17.00 6.03 5.94
CA LEU A 311 -17.18 4.61 6.21
C LEU A 311 -18.53 4.37 6.89
N ARG A 312 -19.22 3.33 6.44
CA ARG A 312 -20.52 2.93 6.98
C ARG A 312 -20.58 1.43 7.19
N THR A 313 -21.32 1.02 8.21
CA THR A 313 -21.82 -0.34 8.36
C THR A 313 -23.33 -0.32 8.49
N LEU A 314 -23.99 -1.39 8.06
CA LEU A 314 -25.40 -1.65 8.37
C LEU A 314 -25.51 -3.03 9.02
N GLU A 315 -26.05 -3.06 10.22
CA GLU A 315 -26.42 -4.29 10.89
C GLU A 315 -27.91 -4.53 10.72
N ILE A 316 -28.28 -5.74 10.30
CA ILE A 316 -29.68 -6.19 10.20
C ILE A 316 -29.77 -7.47 11.04
N GLY A 317 -30.19 -7.32 12.30
CA GLY A 317 -30.12 -8.41 13.27
C GLY A 317 -28.68 -8.90 13.46
N ASP A 318 -28.35 -10.09 12.96
CA ASP A 318 -27.01 -10.70 13.03
C ASP A 318 -26.27 -10.75 11.68
N LEU A 319 -26.73 -10.00 10.68
CA LEU A 319 -26.00 -9.71 9.43
C LEU A 319 -25.25 -8.39 9.54
N LEU A 320 -24.00 -8.35 9.06
CA LEU A 320 -23.22 -7.13 8.88
C LEU A 320 -23.01 -6.82 7.38
N LEU A 321 -23.28 -5.58 6.96
CA LEU A 321 -22.82 -5.03 5.68
C LEU A 321 -21.69 -4.03 5.95
N SER A 322 -20.57 -4.16 5.24
CA SER A 322 -19.43 -3.23 5.32
C SER A 322 -19.30 -2.47 3.99
N PHE A 323 -19.48 -1.16 4.02
CA PHE A 323 -19.52 -0.31 2.82
C PHE A 323 -18.15 0.30 2.51
N VAL A 324 -17.46 -0.24 1.51
CA VAL A 324 -16.09 0.12 1.12
C VAL A 324 -16.11 1.23 0.05
N PRO A 325 -15.36 2.33 0.24
CA PRO A 325 -15.35 3.49 -0.66
C PRO A 325 -14.45 3.30 -1.91
N GLY A 326 -14.61 2.19 -2.62
CA GLY A 326 -13.80 1.87 -3.80
C GLY A 326 -13.78 0.37 -4.12
N GLU A 327 -12.75 -0.03 -4.84
CA GLU A 327 -12.58 -1.38 -5.39
C GLU A 327 -11.56 -2.17 -4.55
N ALA A 328 -12.01 -2.75 -3.44
CA ALA A 328 -11.17 -3.62 -2.63
C ALA A 328 -10.90 -4.96 -3.36
N CYS A 329 -9.65 -5.42 -3.35
CA CYS A 329 -9.33 -6.79 -3.73
C CYS A 329 -10.00 -7.78 -2.77
N VAL A 330 -10.33 -8.96 -3.29
CA VAL A 330 -11.16 -9.95 -2.60
C VAL A 330 -10.60 -10.38 -1.24
N GLU A 331 -9.27 -10.40 -1.10
CA GLU A 331 -8.56 -10.75 0.12
C GLU A 331 -8.96 -9.86 1.30
N ILE A 332 -9.14 -8.55 1.05
CA ILE A 332 -9.60 -7.60 2.07
C ILE A 332 -11.04 -7.92 2.48
N GLY A 333 -11.91 -8.22 1.51
CA GLY A 333 -13.31 -8.59 1.78
C GLY A 333 -13.45 -9.91 2.55
N LEU A 334 -12.60 -10.90 2.24
CA LEU A 334 -12.55 -12.18 2.96
C LEU A 334 -12.10 -12.01 4.41
N GLU A 335 -11.11 -11.15 4.65
CA GLU A 335 -10.61 -10.90 6.00
C GLU A 335 -11.60 -10.08 6.84
N LEU A 336 -12.26 -9.08 6.26
CA LEU A 336 -13.37 -8.37 6.92
C LEU A 336 -14.49 -9.34 7.32
N ARG A 337 -14.81 -10.31 6.46
CA ARG A 337 -15.77 -11.36 6.79
C ARG A 337 -15.30 -12.23 7.95
N ARG A 338 -14.05 -12.70 7.92
CA ARG A 338 -13.47 -13.51 9.00
C ARG A 338 -13.57 -12.80 10.35
N LEU A 339 -13.15 -11.54 10.41
CA LEU A 339 -13.20 -10.70 11.61
C LEU A 339 -14.64 -10.49 12.12
N ALA A 340 -15.59 -10.24 11.22
CA ALA A 340 -16.99 -10.11 11.60
C ALA A 340 -17.57 -11.42 12.16
N LEU A 341 -17.25 -12.58 11.57
CA LEU A 341 -17.71 -13.86 12.11
C LEU A 341 -17.12 -14.11 13.51
N GLU A 342 -15.88 -13.70 13.77
CA GLU A 342 -15.26 -13.77 15.10
C GLU A 342 -15.93 -12.83 16.12
N ARG A 343 -16.48 -11.70 15.66
CA ARG A 343 -17.32 -10.78 16.47
C ARG A 343 -18.72 -11.33 16.76
N GLY A 344 -19.08 -12.49 16.18
CA GLY A 344 -20.35 -13.18 16.43
C GLY A 344 -21.49 -12.79 15.49
N TYR A 345 -21.19 -12.21 14.32
CA TYR A 345 -22.16 -12.10 13.24
C TYR A 345 -22.38 -13.46 12.55
N ARG A 346 -23.59 -13.70 12.03
CA ARG A 346 -23.94 -14.94 11.31
C ARG A 346 -23.49 -14.90 9.85
N ALA A 347 -23.44 -13.71 9.25
CA ALA A 347 -22.83 -13.48 7.94
C ALA A 347 -22.31 -12.03 7.85
N GLN A 348 -21.40 -11.80 6.91
CA GLN A 348 -20.95 -10.46 6.53
C GLN A 348 -20.88 -10.32 5.01
N PHE A 349 -21.39 -9.20 4.52
CA PHE A 349 -21.36 -8.79 3.12
C PHE A 349 -20.46 -7.57 2.97
N THR A 350 -19.38 -7.70 2.22
CA THR A 350 -18.59 -6.53 1.79
C THR A 350 -19.30 -5.92 0.60
N VAL A 351 -19.56 -4.62 0.66
CA VAL A 351 -20.23 -3.85 -0.40
C VAL A 351 -19.30 -2.78 -0.91
N GLY A 352 -18.74 -2.99 -2.10
CA GLY A 352 -17.84 -2.05 -2.76
C GLY A 352 -18.54 -0.81 -3.31
N LEU A 353 -17.74 0.15 -3.79
CA LEU A 353 -18.20 1.37 -4.48
C LEU A 353 -19.24 2.18 -3.70
N ALA A 354 -19.09 2.22 -2.39
CA ALA A 354 -20.10 2.75 -1.50
C ALA A 354 -19.71 4.12 -0.95
N ASN A 355 -20.64 5.07 -1.02
CA ASN A 355 -20.57 6.44 -0.50
C ASN A 355 -19.43 7.33 -1.05
N ASP A 356 -18.41 6.76 -1.66
CA ASP A 356 -17.23 7.45 -2.18
C ASP A 356 -16.51 6.51 -3.15
N TYR A 357 -15.53 7.04 -3.88
CA TYR A 357 -14.72 6.24 -4.79
C TYR A 357 -13.26 6.66 -4.74
N LEU A 358 -12.44 5.79 -4.16
CA LEU A 358 -11.03 6.00 -3.90
C LEU A 358 -10.13 5.03 -4.69
N MET A 359 -10.59 4.62 -5.87
CA MET A 359 -9.88 3.68 -6.75
C MET A 359 -9.75 2.30 -6.09
N TYR A 360 -8.56 1.70 -6.12
CA TYR A 360 -8.33 0.32 -5.71
C TYR A 360 -7.66 0.22 -4.34
N PHE A 361 -7.90 -0.91 -3.70
CA PHE A 361 -7.18 -1.31 -2.48
C PHE A 361 -6.65 -2.72 -2.63
N VAL A 362 -5.34 -2.90 -2.47
CA VAL A 362 -4.68 -4.20 -2.46
C VAL A 362 -4.25 -4.59 -1.05
N PRO A 363 -4.26 -5.90 -0.71
CA PRO A 363 -3.61 -6.37 0.51
C PRO A 363 -2.10 -6.09 0.47
N ARG A 364 -1.49 -6.00 1.65
CA ARG A 364 -0.07 -5.70 1.85
C ARG A 364 0.86 -6.49 0.93
N ASP A 365 0.61 -7.79 0.78
CA ASP A 365 1.47 -8.72 0.01
C ASP A 365 1.44 -8.47 -1.51
N LEU A 366 0.36 -7.84 -2.03
CA LEU A 366 0.25 -7.49 -3.44
C LEU A 366 0.80 -6.09 -3.76
N TYR A 367 1.14 -5.29 -2.75
CA TYR A 367 1.65 -3.93 -2.93
C TYR A 367 2.97 -3.84 -3.72
N PRO A 368 3.95 -4.76 -3.54
CA PRO A 368 5.17 -4.79 -4.35
C PRO A 368 4.94 -5.16 -5.83
N THR A 369 3.89 -5.95 -6.11
CA THR A 369 3.65 -6.48 -7.46
C THR A 369 2.91 -5.44 -8.29
N LEU A 370 3.54 -4.89 -9.33
CA LEU A 370 2.93 -3.87 -10.17
C LEU A 370 1.84 -4.46 -11.09
N THR A 371 0.60 -4.42 -10.59
CA THR A 371 -0.63 -4.73 -11.30
C THR A 371 -1.42 -3.44 -11.50
N TYR A 372 -2.56 -3.50 -12.20
CA TYR A 372 -3.42 -2.34 -12.32
C TYR A 372 -3.96 -1.90 -10.95
N GLU A 373 -4.40 -2.84 -10.13
CA GLU A 373 -4.98 -2.62 -8.80
C GLU A 373 -3.94 -2.01 -7.85
N SER A 374 -2.72 -2.56 -7.83
CA SER A 374 -1.67 -2.01 -6.98
C SER A 374 -1.23 -0.63 -7.48
N ALA A 375 -1.10 -0.41 -8.80
CA ALA A 375 -0.79 0.90 -9.36
C ALA A 375 -1.85 1.96 -9.01
N MET A 376 -3.11 1.56 -8.83
CA MET A 376 -4.21 2.44 -8.45
C MET A 376 -4.50 2.43 -6.93
N THR A 377 -3.63 1.83 -6.12
CA THR A 377 -3.66 1.91 -4.65
C THR A 377 -2.72 3.02 -4.16
N PHE A 378 -3.28 4.07 -3.58
CA PHE A 378 -2.53 5.29 -3.23
C PHE A 378 -2.17 5.42 -1.74
N TYR A 379 -2.76 4.61 -0.85
CA TYR A 379 -2.71 4.82 0.61
C TYR A 379 -1.73 3.91 1.36
N GLY A 380 -0.65 3.50 0.69
CA GLY A 380 0.38 2.65 1.29
C GLY A 380 0.00 1.15 1.40
N PRO A 381 0.96 0.30 1.81
CA PRO A 381 0.78 -1.15 1.87
C PRO A 381 -0.11 -1.63 3.03
N ARG A 382 -0.44 -0.76 4.00
CA ARG A 382 -1.25 -1.11 5.18
C ARG A 382 -2.70 -0.61 5.09
N ILE A 383 -3.17 -0.28 3.90
CA ILE A 383 -4.55 0.18 3.72
C ILE A 383 -5.58 -0.89 4.13
N ASP A 384 -5.23 -2.17 3.99
CA ASP A 384 -5.99 -3.31 4.49
C ASP A 384 -6.16 -3.27 6.02
N SER A 385 -5.06 -3.14 6.76
CA SER A 385 -5.03 -3.05 8.22
C SER A 385 -5.76 -1.81 8.73
N TRP A 386 -5.73 -0.72 7.94
CA TRP A 386 -6.52 0.48 8.21
C TRP A 386 -8.02 0.14 8.11
N PHE A 387 -8.47 -0.50 7.02
CA PHE A 387 -9.87 -0.92 6.89
C PHE A 387 -10.32 -1.84 8.03
N TYR A 388 -9.51 -2.83 8.40
CA TYR A 388 -9.87 -3.78 9.46
C TYR A 388 -10.14 -3.06 10.78
N ARG A 389 -9.28 -2.12 11.16
CA ARG A 389 -9.47 -1.31 12.38
C ARG A 389 -10.68 -0.39 12.28
N GLU A 390 -10.80 0.35 11.18
CA GLU A 390 -11.89 1.34 11.05
C GLU A 390 -13.27 0.66 11.00
N PHE A 391 -13.40 -0.49 10.32
CA PHE A 391 -14.65 -1.24 10.33
C PHE A 391 -14.91 -1.96 11.65
N ASP A 392 -13.89 -2.49 12.32
CA ASP A 392 -14.06 -3.10 13.65
C ASP A 392 -14.63 -2.10 14.66
N ALA A 393 -14.18 -0.84 14.62
CA ALA A 393 -14.71 0.24 15.46
C ALA A 393 -16.19 0.58 15.19
N LEU A 394 -16.72 0.18 14.03
CA LEU A 394 -18.12 0.41 13.66
C LEU A 394 -19.05 -0.78 13.98
N MET A 395 -18.50 -1.91 14.44
CA MET A 395 -19.27 -3.11 14.80
C MET A 395 -19.74 -3.06 16.26
N THR A 396 -21.00 -3.42 16.50
CA THR A 396 -21.58 -3.42 17.87
C THR A 396 -21.47 -4.77 18.59
N ARG A 397 -21.25 -5.88 17.87
CA ARG A 397 -21.25 -7.24 18.44
C ARG A 397 -19.88 -7.73 18.88
N GLY A 398 -19.82 -8.51 19.96
CA GLY A 398 -18.59 -9.16 20.42
C GLY A 398 -17.56 -8.17 20.97
N THR A 399 -16.31 -8.61 21.09
CA THR A 399 -15.21 -7.80 21.62
C THR A 399 -14.44 -7.14 20.48
N ALA A 400 -14.30 -5.82 20.53
CA ALA A 400 -13.53 -5.06 19.55
C ALA A 400 -12.04 -5.45 19.57
N MET A 401 -11.35 -5.19 18.47
CA MET A 401 -9.91 -5.31 18.39
C MET A 401 -9.25 -4.41 19.47
N PRO A 402 -8.15 -4.86 20.08
CA PRO A 402 -7.43 -4.04 21.04
C PRO A 402 -6.89 -2.78 20.37
N GLU A 403 -6.96 -1.66 21.08
CA GLU A 403 -6.33 -0.42 20.63
C GLU A 403 -4.81 -0.64 20.45
N ARG A 404 -4.24 0.08 19.48
CA ARG A 404 -2.78 0.07 19.31
C ARG A 404 -2.12 0.66 20.55
N PRO A 405 -1.03 0.06 21.05
CA PRO A 405 -0.29 0.65 22.15
C PRO A 405 0.25 2.03 21.75
N VAL A 406 0.29 2.95 22.72
CA VAL A 406 1.00 4.23 22.53
C VAL A 406 2.49 3.93 22.48
N ILE A 407 3.12 4.27 21.36
CA ILE A 407 4.54 4.03 21.13
C ILE A 407 5.30 5.33 21.44
N GLU A 408 6.07 5.33 22.52
CA GLU A 408 6.93 6.47 22.88
C GLU A 408 8.13 6.57 21.93
N PRO A 409 8.42 7.76 21.36
CA PRO A 409 9.53 7.97 20.44
C PRO A 409 10.88 7.87 21.17
N TRP A 410 11.96 7.62 20.43
CA TRP A 410 13.30 7.79 21.00
C TRP A 410 13.58 9.27 21.28
N LYS A 411 14.23 9.55 22.41
CA LYS A 411 14.66 10.90 22.76
C LYS A 411 16.05 11.16 22.20
N LEU A 412 16.15 12.13 21.29
CA LEU A 412 17.42 12.47 20.63
C LEU A 412 18.54 12.86 21.61
N GLU A 413 18.21 13.51 22.73
CA GLU A 413 19.18 13.91 23.77
C GLU A 413 19.86 12.71 24.46
N GLU A 414 19.23 11.54 24.43
CA GLU A 414 19.75 10.29 25.00
C GLU A 414 20.60 9.51 23.98
N MET A 415 20.69 10.01 22.74
CA MET A 415 21.41 9.40 21.62
C MET A 415 22.73 10.15 21.42
N SER A 416 23.86 9.44 21.48
CA SER A 416 25.17 10.02 21.22
C SER A 416 25.94 9.15 20.24
N ALA A 417 26.89 9.74 19.53
CA ALA A 417 27.78 8.98 18.66
C ALA A 417 28.42 7.79 19.41
N GLY A 418 28.70 7.92 20.71
CA GLY A 418 29.30 6.89 21.55
C GLY A 418 28.42 5.68 21.92
N THR A 419 27.10 5.80 21.80
CA THR A 419 26.15 4.75 22.22
C THR A 419 25.34 4.27 21.02
N PRO A 420 25.36 2.97 20.69
CA PRO A 420 24.57 2.47 19.58
C PRO A 420 23.07 2.57 19.88
N ILE A 421 22.30 2.92 18.86
CA ILE A 421 20.83 2.95 18.90
C ILE A 421 20.34 1.52 18.81
N VAL A 422 19.75 1.00 19.88
CA VAL A 422 19.23 -0.37 19.90
C VAL A 422 17.88 -0.44 19.20
N VAL A 423 17.81 -1.25 18.14
CA VAL A 423 16.60 -1.53 17.36
C VAL A 423 16.19 -2.97 17.65
N SER A 424 15.14 -3.17 18.45
CA SER A 424 14.74 -4.49 18.93
C SER A 424 13.26 -4.53 19.30
N GLY A 425 12.67 -5.72 19.26
CA GLY A 425 11.26 -5.93 19.56
C GLY A 425 10.44 -6.00 18.27
N ASP A 426 9.21 -5.49 18.31
CA ASP A 426 8.36 -5.42 17.12
C ASP A 426 9.00 -4.50 16.06
N PRO A 427 9.16 -4.96 14.80
CA PRO A 427 9.77 -4.15 13.75
C PRO A 427 9.01 -2.86 13.46
N PHE A 428 7.67 -2.90 13.44
CA PHE A 428 6.85 -1.72 13.21
C PHE A 428 7.01 -0.69 14.34
N GLU A 429 6.97 -1.11 15.60
CA GLU A 429 7.21 -0.21 16.74
C GLU A 429 8.60 0.41 16.69
N SER A 430 9.63 -0.39 16.38
CA SER A 430 11.00 0.09 16.26
C SER A 430 11.14 1.12 15.14
N GLY A 431 10.49 0.86 14.00
CA GLY A 431 10.38 1.80 12.90
C GLY A 431 9.67 3.09 13.30
N TYR A 432 8.55 2.99 14.01
CA TYR A 432 7.79 4.15 14.50
C TYR A 432 8.66 5.03 15.40
N ARG A 433 9.37 4.44 16.37
CA ARG A 433 10.26 5.17 17.27
C ARG A 433 11.33 5.94 16.51
N ARG A 434 11.93 5.29 15.50
CA ARG A 434 12.91 5.91 14.60
C ARG A 434 12.31 7.06 13.80
N GLY A 435 11.18 6.80 13.13
CA GLY A 435 10.49 7.79 12.29
C GLY A 435 10.07 9.02 13.09
N ALA A 436 9.56 8.83 14.30
CA ALA A 436 9.14 9.90 15.18
C ALA A 436 10.33 10.69 15.75
N ALA A 437 11.40 10.00 16.16
CA ALA A 437 12.60 10.66 16.69
C ALA A 437 13.34 11.48 15.64
N PHE A 438 13.38 11.01 14.39
CA PHE A 438 14.11 11.65 13.29
C PHE A 438 13.20 12.29 12.24
N ARG A 439 11.97 12.65 12.62
CA ARG A 439 10.93 13.16 11.71
C ARG A 439 11.44 14.25 10.78
N GLU A 440 12.03 15.31 11.34
CA GLU A 440 12.51 16.46 10.58
C GLU A 440 13.63 16.07 9.60
N ALA A 441 14.58 15.25 10.03
CA ALA A 441 15.68 14.80 9.19
C ALA A 441 15.21 13.92 8.02
N ILE A 442 14.25 13.03 8.27
CA ILE A 442 13.67 12.15 7.24
C ILE A 442 12.88 12.99 6.22
N GLN A 443 12.02 13.90 6.70
CA GLN A 443 11.24 14.80 5.84
C GLN A 443 12.15 15.70 4.99
N ALA A 444 13.19 16.28 5.58
CA ALA A 444 14.17 17.10 4.87
C ALA A 444 14.93 16.29 3.81
N THR A 445 15.31 15.04 4.11
CA THR A 445 15.99 14.16 3.16
C THR A 445 15.11 13.83 1.96
N PHE A 446 13.83 13.52 2.18
CA PHE A 446 12.87 13.31 1.08
C PHE A 446 12.72 14.57 0.22
N GLN A 447 12.57 15.74 0.85
CA GLN A 447 12.45 17.01 0.14
C GLN A 447 13.68 17.28 -0.74
N ASP A 448 14.88 17.08 -0.19
CA ASP A 448 16.13 17.35 -0.89
C ASP A 448 16.45 16.34 -1.98
N SER A 449 16.22 15.05 -1.70
CA SER A 449 16.72 13.95 -2.53
C SER A 449 15.71 13.47 -3.56
N VAL A 450 14.42 13.81 -3.39
CA VAL A 450 13.34 13.35 -4.27
C VAL A 450 12.52 14.52 -4.81
N VAL A 451 12.01 15.39 -3.94
CA VAL A 451 11.09 16.47 -4.38
C VAL A 451 11.82 17.53 -5.22
N LYS A 452 12.97 18.05 -4.75
CA LYS A 452 13.75 19.05 -5.51
C LYS A 452 14.16 18.58 -6.92
N PRO A 453 14.64 17.34 -7.13
CA PRO A 453 14.88 16.80 -8.48
C PRO A 453 13.62 16.67 -9.35
N CYS A 454 12.45 16.41 -8.76
CA CYS A 454 11.19 16.46 -9.50
C CYS A 454 10.82 17.91 -9.87
N ASP A 455 10.93 18.86 -8.94
CA ASP A 455 10.63 20.27 -9.15
C ASP A 455 11.53 20.91 -10.21
N SER A 456 12.80 20.48 -10.30
CA SER A 456 13.74 20.93 -11.32
C SER A 456 13.46 20.32 -12.71
N GLY A 457 12.57 19.34 -12.81
CA GLY A 457 12.28 18.59 -14.02
C GLY A 457 13.30 17.50 -14.35
N GLU A 458 14.30 17.28 -13.51
CA GLU A 458 15.34 16.27 -13.72
C GLU A 458 14.75 14.85 -13.71
N TRP A 459 13.82 14.60 -12.79
CA TRP A 459 13.17 13.29 -12.60
C TRP A 459 11.85 13.16 -13.38
N ILE A 460 11.50 14.15 -14.22
CA ILE A 460 10.31 14.11 -15.05
C ILE A 460 10.69 13.54 -16.43
N PRO A 461 10.00 12.49 -16.93
CA PRO A 461 10.24 11.95 -18.26
C PRO A 461 10.13 13.04 -19.35
N LYS A 462 11.05 13.04 -20.31
CA LYS A 462 11.06 14.03 -21.41
C LYS A 462 10.20 13.61 -22.62
N ASP A 463 9.75 12.36 -22.65
CA ASP A 463 9.04 11.77 -23.78
C ASP A 463 7.54 11.59 -23.52
N GLY A 464 6.78 11.34 -24.58
CA GLY A 464 5.35 11.03 -24.53
C GLY A 464 4.50 12.19 -24.00
N LEU A 465 3.49 11.86 -23.21
CA LEU A 465 2.56 12.83 -22.61
C LEU A 465 3.25 13.87 -21.71
N TRP A 466 4.37 13.51 -21.09
CA TRP A 466 5.14 14.40 -20.22
C TRP A 466 5.87 15.50 -21.02
N GLY A 467 6.46 15.14 -22.16
CA GLY A 467 7.11 16.10 -23.06
C GLY A 467 6.14 17.06 -23.76
N MET A 468 4.85 16.71 -23.83
CA MET A 468 3.79 17.56 -24.39
C MET A 468 3.21 18.55 -23.36
N ALA A 469 3.53 18.40 -22.08
CA ALA A 469 3.01 19.29 -21.05
C ALA A 469 3.57 20.72 -21.20
N PRO A 470 2.74 21.77 -21.01
CA PRO A 470 3.23 23.15 -21.07
C PRO A 470 4.32 23.42 -20.03
N ARG A 471 5.40 24.08 -20.43
CA ARG A 471 6.58 24.33 -19.56
C ARG A 471 6.31 25.13 -18.29
N PHE A 472 5.16 25.82 -18.19
CA PHE A 472 4.77 26.57 -17.00
C PHE A 472 4.01 25.72 -15.96
N MET A 473 3.64 24.48 -16.29
CA MET A 473 2.89 23.60 -15.40
C MET A 473 3.84 22.89 -14.44
N ASN A 474 3.56 22.96 -13.14
CA ASN A 474 4.25 22.11 -12.17
C ASN A 474 3.74 20.67 -12.30
N LEU A 475 4.61 19.74 -12.72
CA LEU A 475 4.27 18.33 -12.91
C LEU A 475 4.66 17.46 -11.72
N THR A 476 5.32 18.01 -10.69
CA THR A 476 5.72 17.29 -9.48
C THR A 476 4.55 16.53 -8.83
N PRO A 477 3.33 17.10 -8.69
CA PRO A 477 2.18 16.37 -8.16
C PRO A 477 1.79 15.09 -8.90
N LEU A 478 2.11 14.99 -10.20
CA LEU A 478 1.86 13.79 -11.00
C LEU A 478 3.09 12.88 -11.03
N ALA A 479 4.28 13.45 -11.02
CA ALA A 479 5.54 12.72 -11.07
C ALA A 479 5.78 11.90 -9.79
N LEU A 480 5.54 12.47 -8.60
CA LEU A 480 5.84 11.81 -7.32
C LEU A 480 5.03 10.50 -7.13
N PRO A 481 3.70 10.47 -7.29
CA PRO A 481 2.95 9.21 -7.26
C PRO A 481 3.44 8.21 -8.30
N ARG A 482 3.74 8.67 -9.52
CA ARG A 482 4.20 7.80 -10.62
C ARG A 482 5.55 7.15 -10.33
N LEU A 483 6.46 7.90 -9.71
CA LEU A 483 7.76 7.40 -9.25
C LEU A 483 7.57 6.42 -8.10
N GLY A 484 6.74 6.76 -7.11
CA GLY A 484 6.43 5.88 -5.97
C GLY A 484 5.92 4.52 -6.44
N ILE A 485 4.88 4.53 -7.28
CA ILE A 485 4.33 3.32 -7.92
C ILE A 485 5.40 2.56 -8.71
N GLY A 486 6.23 3.27 -9.47
CA GLY A 486 7.31 2.67 -10.26
C GLY A 486 8.43 2.04 -9.43
N ALA A 487 8.62 2.47 -8.18
CA ALA A 487 9.62 1.95 -7.26
C ALA A 487 9.15 0.71 -6.49
N ARG A 488 7.83 0.44 -6.42
CA ARG A 488 7.27 -0.68 -5.63
C ARG A 488 7.80 -2.07 -6.01
N PRO A 489 8.08 -2.41 -7.28
CA PRO A 489 8.68 -3.70 -7.63
C PRO A 489 9.99 -4.00 -6.90
N MET A 490 10.77 -2.98 -6.55
CA MET A 490 12.01 -3.14 -5.81
C MET A 490 11.79 -3.57 -4.34
N LEU A 491 10.56 -3.54 -3.84
CA LEU A 491 10.20 -4.11 -2.53
C LEU A 491 10.19 -5.64 -2.57
N ALA A 492 10.07 -6.25 -3.75
CA ALA A 492 10.00 -7.69 -3.90
C ALA A 492 11.30 -8.35 -3.40
N GLY A 493 11.18 -9.29 -2.45
CA GLY A 493 12.33 -9.97 -1.85
C GLY A 493 12.83 -9.33 -0.53
N LEU A 494 12.27 -8.20 -0.11
CA LEU A 494 12.44 -7.73 1.27
C LEU A 494 11.69 -8.62 2.26
N SER A 495 12.22 -8.78 3.48
CA SER A 495 11.51 -9.49 4.54
C SER A 495 10.31 -8.67 5.04
N SER A 496 9.30 -9.37 5.57
CA SER A 496 8.13 -8.77 6.22
C SER A 496 8.51 -7.81 7.35
N ASP A 497 9.61 -8.11 8.06
CA ASP A 497 10.12 -7.32 9.18
C ASP A 497 10.71 -5.99 8.71
N VAL A 498 11.46 -6.00 7.61
CA VAL A 498 12.00 -4.77 7.00
C VAL A 498 10.87 -3.90 6.47
N LEU A 499 9.87 -4.50 5.82
CA LEU A 499 8.68 -3.77 5.37
C LEU A 499 7.92 -3.17 6.55
N ALA A 500 7.75 -3.92 7.65
CA ALA A 500 7.07 -3.44 8.85
C ALA A 500 7.84 -2.30 9.53
N GLU A 501 9.17 -2.39 9.63
CA GLU A 501 10.02 -1.30 10.12
C GLU A 501 9.88 -0.05 9.25
N MET A 502 9.84 -0.19 7.92
CA MET A 502 9.66 0.94 7.01
C MET A 502 8.27 1.58 7.10
N GLU A 503 7.22 0.76 7.27
CA GLU A 503 5.87 1.22 7.57
C GLU A 503 5.83 2.01 8.89
N GLY A 504 6.52 1.50 9.91
CA GLY A 504 6.70 2.19 11.18
C GLY A 504 7.39 3.54 10.99
N VAL A 505 8.49 3.58 10.25
CA VAL A 505 9.21 4.83 9.93
C VAL A 505 8.29 5.83 9.23
N ALA A 506 7.48 5.39 8.27
CA ALA A 506 6.53 6.25 7.58
C ALA A 506 5.46 6.83 8.53
N GLU A 507 4.83 5.99 9.36
CA GLU A 507 3.83 6.42 10.33
C GLU A 507 4.44 7.35 11.39
N GLY A 508 5.59 6.99 11.94
CA GLY A 508 6.35 7.78 12.90
C GLY A 508 6.81 9.12 12.33
N ALA A 509 7.25 9.19 11.08
CA ALA A 509 7.63 10.44 10.42
C ALA A 509 6.41 11.23 9.90
N GLY A 510 5.20 10.66 9.93
CA GLY A 510 4.00 11.31 9.40
C GLY A 510 4.06 11.51 7.88
N MET A 511 4.65 10.56 7.17
CA MET A 511 4.89 10.62 5.72
C MET A 511 4.17 9.47 4.99
N PRO A 512 3.84 9.63 3.70
CA PRO A 512 3.42 8.51 2.86
C PRO A 512 4.49 7.41 2.83
N PHE A 513 4.07 6.14 2.81
CA PHE A 513 5.01 5.02 2.69
C PHE A 513 5.88 5.14 1.42
N ASP A 514 5.26 5.45 0.27
CA ASP A 514 5.99 5.64 -0.98
C ASP A 514 7.02 6.78 -0.90
N ALA A 515 6.83 7.79 -0.02
CA ALA A 515 7.81 8.86 0.18
C ALA A 515 9.06 8.33 0.91
N VAL A 516 8.86 7.55 1.98
CA VAL A 516 9.97 6.88 2.69
C VAL A 516 10.68 5.90 1.76
N TRP A 517 9.93 5.12 0.98
CA TRP A 517 10.50 4.16 0.04
C TRP A 517 11.29 4.82 -1.09
N LEU A 518 10.76 5.90 -1.68
CA LEU A 518 11.51 6.69 -2.66
C LEU A 518 12.77 7.30 -2.08
N THR A 519 12.75 7.69 -0.81
CA THR A 519 13.96 8.16 -0.12
C THR A 519 15.01 7.06 -0.04
N GLN A 520 14.60 5.81 0.21
CA GLN A 520 15.51 4.65 0.17
C GLN A 520 16.03 4.36 -1.25
N CYS A 521 15.20 4.59 -2.28
CA CYS A 521 15.53 4.31 -3.68
C CYS A 521 16.21 5.46 -4.42
N ALA A 522 16.26 6.66 -3.83
CA ALA A 522 16.86 7.85 -4.43
C ALA A 522 18.28 7.61 -4.99
N PRO A 523 19.18 6.83 -4.35
CA PRO A 523 20.46 6.46 -4.93
C PRO A 523 20.35 5.78 -6.30
N THR A 524 19.40 4.86 -6.44
CA THR A 524 19.17 4.07 -7.65
C THR A 524 18.55 4.93 -8.76
N PHE A 525 17.62 5.82 -8.42
CA PHE A 525 16.98 6.71 -9.39
C PHE A 525 17.91 7.80 -9.93
N ALA A 526 18.73 8.40 -9.06
CA ALA A 526 19.69 9.43 -9.45
C ALA A 526 20.75 8.93 -10.46
N ALA A 527 21.06 7.64 -10.45
CA ALA A 527 21.96 7.02 -11.43
C ALA A 527 21.32 6.87 -12.84
N LYS A 528 19.98 6.82 -12.93
CA LYS A 528 19.25 6.61 -14.19
C LYS A 528 18.86 7.89 -14.93
N THR A 529 18.68 9.01 -14.25
CA THR A 529 18.49 10.32 -14.91
C THR A 529 19.80 10.73 -15.59
N ASP A 530 19.75 11.61 -16.60
CA ASP A 530 20.89 12.03 -17.42
C ASP A 530 21.95 12.86 -16.63
N ARG A 531 22.53 12.20 -15.62
CA ARG A 531 23.75 12.47 -14.88
C ARG A 531 23.63 13.49 -13.74
N ALA A 532 22.77 13.19 -12.76
CA ALA A 532 22.76 13.89 -11.47
C ALA A 532 24.07 13.65 -10.68
N PRO A 533 24.66 14.68 -10.05
CA PRO A 533 25.85 14.52 -9.20
C PRO A 533 25.56 13.93 -7.81
N MET A 534 24.29 13.76 -7.40
CA MET A 534 23.92 13.42 -6.01
C MET A 534 24.52 12.10 -5.51
N TYR A 535 24.81 11.16 -6.43
CA TYR A 535 25.37 9.83 -6.11
C TYR A 535 26.57 9.41 -6.99
N ARG A 536 27.04 10.27 -7.88
CA ARG A 536 28.25 10.03 -8.69
C ARG A 536 29.56 10.07 -7.89
N SER A 537 29.45 10.34 -6.60
CA SER A 537 30.50 10.03 -5.64
C SER A 537 29.82 9.68 -4.33
N PRO A 538 30.29 8.61 -3.70
CA PRO A 538 31.60 8.73 -3.11
C PRO A 538 32.50 7.61 -3.58
N PHE A 539 33.69 7.94 -4.07
CA PHE A 539 34.82 7.03 -3.91
C PHE A 539 34.84 6.69 -2.42
N CYS A 540 34.36 5.51 -2.05
CA CYS A 540 34.62 5.00 -0.72
C CYS A 540 36.01 4.37 -0.80
N THR A 541 36.66 4.25 0.34
CA THR A 541 37.91 3.51 0.41
C THR A 541 37.64 2.30 1.27
N MET A 542 37.92 1.10 0.78
CA MET A 542 37.86 -0.11 1.60
C MET A 542 39.03 -1.03 1.29
N PHE A 543 39.57 -1.68 2.32
CA PHE A 543 40.63 -2.68 2.16
C PHE A 543 40.62 -3.68 3.31
N ALA A 544 41.23 -4.84 3.08
CA ALA A 544 41.47 -5.85 4.10
C ALA A 544 42.94 -6.33 4.08
N ALA A 545 43.45 -6.65 5.25
CA ALA A 545 44.69 -7.38 5.47
C ALA A 545 44.36 -8.76 6.04
N VAL A 546 45.02 -9.81 5.56
CA VAL A 546 44.77 -11.20 5.99
C VAL A 546 46.08 -11.95 6.25
N GLY A 547 46.02 -12.96 7.13
CA GLY A 547 47.15 -13.80 7.48
C GLY A 547 48.31 -13.01 8.09
N ASP A 548 49.53 -13.28 7.64
CA ASP A 548 50.76 -12.64 8.16
C ASP A 548 50.70 -11.11 8.12
N ARG A 549 50.01 -10.52 7.12
CA ARG A 549 49.82 -9.07 7.00
C ARG A 549 48.93 -8.49 8.09
N ALA A 550 48.04 -9.27 8.71
CA ALA A 550 47.15 -8.82 9.80
C ALA A 550 47.66 -9.22 11.20
N GLY A 551 48.84 -9.84 11.28
CA GLY A 551 49.48 -10.19 12.53
C GLY A 551 48.60 -11.09 13.43
N ALA A 552 48.47 -10.71 14.70
CA ALA A 552 47.77 -11.52 15.69
C ALA A 552 46.24 -11.60 15.48
N ASP A 553 45.67 -10.67 14.72
CA ASP A 553 44.23 -10.59 14.48
C ASP A 553 43.78 -11.51 13.34
N ASP A 554 44.71 -12.11 12.57
CA ASP A 554 44.52 -12.91 11.36
C ASP A 554 43.78 -12.21 10.20
N ILE A 555 42.93 -11.22 10.50
CA ILE A 555 42.17 -10.43 9.56
C ILE A 555 41.78 -9.07 10.16
N LEU A 556 42.01 -8.03 9.37
CA LEU A 556 41.60 -6.66 9.67
C LEU A 556 41.02 -6.03 8.39
N ALA A 557 40.05 -5.13 8.54
CA ALA A 557 39.55 -4.36 7.40
C ALA A 557 39.34 -2.89 7.78
N GLY A 558 39.64 -2.00 6.85
CA GLY A 558 39.47 -0.56 6.97
C GLY A 558 38.48 -0.03 5.94
N ARG A 559 37.66 0.95 6.34
CA ARG A 559 36.78 1.68 5.43
C ARG A 559 36.66 3.16 5.74
N ASN A 560 36.69 4.02 4.71
CA ASN A 560 36.09 5.35 4.74
C ASN A 560 34.77 5.36 3.96
N PHE A 561 33.76 5.97 4.57
CA PHE A 561 32.51 6.32 3.90
C PHE A 561 32.51 7.82 3.61
N ASP A 562 32.65 8.17 2.34
CA ASP A 562 32.51 9.55 1.90
C ASP A 562 31.04 9.80 1.53
N TRP A 563 30.55 11.02 1.69
CA TRP A 563 29.17 11.40 1.39
C TRP A 563 29.03 12.91 1.39
N THR A 564 28.55 13.48 0.29
CA THR A 564 28.57 14.95 0.11
C THR A 564 27.60 15.71 1.01
N ARG A 565 26.51 15.09 1.48
CA ARG A 565 25.56 15.77 2.39
C ARG A 565 26.11 15.78 3.81
N ALA A 566 26.06 16.93 4.46
CA ALA A 566 26.49 17.09 5.85
C ALA A 566 25.41 16.55 6.81
N GLU A 567 25.34 15.23 6.94
CA GLU A 567 24.42 14.53 7.83
C GLU A 567 25.21 13.70 8.85
N ALA A 568 24.75 13.68 10.10
CA ALA A 568 25.40 12.91 11.16
C ALA A 568 25.02 11.42 11.06
N PRO A 569 26.00 10.51 10.93
CA PRO A 569 25.75 9.07 10.99
C PRO A 569 25.62 8.59 12.45
N PHE A 570 24.93 7.47 12.63
CA PHE A 570 24.76 6.78 13.91
C PHE A 570 25.10 5.30 13.75
N VAL A 571 25.51 4.66 14.86
CA VAL A 571 25.58 3.20 14.93
C VAL A 571 24.24 2.66 15.38
N PHE A 572 23.65 1.76 14.61
CA PHE A 572 22.44 1.04 14.95
C PHE A 572 22.80 -0.40 15.34
N ASP A 573 22.28 -0.85 16.49
CA ASP A 573 22.36 -2.22 16.99
C ASP A 573 21.02 -2.93 16.76
N VAL A 574 20.93 -3.63 15.62
CA VAL A 574 19.71 -4.30 15.19
C VAL A 574 19.67 -5.72 15.74
N ARG A 575 18.60 -6.02 16.47
CA ARG A 575 18.29 -7.32 17.07
C ARG A 575 17.02 -7.84 16.41
N PRO A 576 17.12 -8.47 15.24
CA PRO A 576 15.94 -8.90 14.52
C PRO A 576 15.20 -10.00 15.32
N PRO A 577 13.88 -10.16 15.14
CA PRO A 577 13.12 -11.24 15.77
C PRO A 577 13.65 -12.63 15.45
N ALA A 578 14.22 -12.80 14.24
CA ALA A 578 14.90 -14.00 13.78
C ALA A 578 16.17 -13.64 13.00
N GLY A 579 17.18 -14.49 13.08
CA GLY A 579 18.47 -14.28 12.42
C GLY A 579 19.55 -13.74 13.37
N LEU A 580 20.61 -13.17 12.79
CA LEU A 580 21.77 -12.67 13.51
C LEU A 580 21.59 -11.21 13.91
N ARG A 581 21.97 -10.87 15.14
CA ARG A 581 22.17 -9.50 15.59
C ARG A 581 23.29 -8.84 14.79
N PHE A 582 23.11 -7.58 14.40
CA PHE A 582 24.15 -6.84 13.67
C PHE A 582 24.22 -5.37 14.04
N LEU A 583 25.42 -4.82 13.87
CA LEU A 583 25.71 -3.40 14.01
C LEU A 583 25.94 -2.81 12.62
N TYR A 584 25.40 -1.63 12.36
CA TYR A 584 25.71 -0.92 11.12
C TYR A 584 25.74 0.60 11.33
N VAL A 585 26.55 1.27 10.52
CA VAL A 585 26.65 2.74 10.52
C VAL A 585 25.75 3.29 9.43
N ALA A 586 24.80 4.16 9.78
CA ALA A 586 23.85 4.73 8.83
C ALA A 586 23.33 6.09 9.27
N PHE A 587 22.65 6.77 8.34
CA PHE A 587 21.97 8.02 8.59
C PHE A 587 20.55 7.80 9.13
N PRO A 588 19.96 8.79 9.82
CA PRO A 588 18.60 8.70 10.36
C PRO A 588 17.54 8.16 9.39
N TRP A 589 17.62 8.53 8.12
CA TRP A 589 16.67 8.12 7.08
C TRP A 589 16.95 6.74 6.47
N SER A 590 18.17 6.21 6.56
CA SER A 590 18.59 5.03 5.78
C SER A 590 18.38 3.71 6.53
N LEU A 591 17.50 2.85 6.01
CA LEU A 591 17.24 1.52 6.57
C LEU A 591 18.16 0.45 5.94
N GLY A 592 18.71 0.70 4.76
CA GLY A 592 19.71 -0.16 4.14
C GLY A 592 21.08 -0.11 4.84
N VAL A 593 21.95 -1.08 4.51
CA VAL A 593 23.31 -1.17 5.06
C VAL A 593 24.32 -0.72 4.02
N PHE A 594 25.13 0.27 4.37
CA PHE A 594 26.37 0.56 3.67
C PHE A 594 27.55 -0.15 4.33
N THR A 595 27.71 0.02 5.65
CA THR A 595 28.86 -0.47 6.43
C THR A 595 28.34 -1.17 7.69
N GLY A 596 28.71 -2.42 7.93
CA GLY A 596 28.27 -3.12 9.15
C GLY A 596 28.96 -4.44 9.42
N MET A 597 28.70 -5.00 10.61
CA MET A 597 29.20 -6.29 11.08
C MET A 597 28.10 -7.02 11.85
N ASN A 598 28.03 -8.35 11.77
CA ASN A 598 27.11 -9.16 12.57
C ASN A 598 27.79 -9.91 13.73
N GLU A 599 27.00 -10.51 14.61
CA GLU A 599 27.48 -11.19 15.82
C GLU A 599 28.27 -12.48 15.53
N ALA A 600 28.22 -13.00 14.29
CA ALA A 600 29.08 -14.08 13.84
C ALA A 600 30.50 -13.59 13.50
N GLY A 601 30.67 -12.28 13.29
CA GLY A 601 31.94 -11.64 12.93
C GLY A 601 32.09 -11.39 11.43
N LEU A 602 31.04 -11.60 10.62
CA LEU A 602 31.01 -11.16 9.23
C LEU A 602 30.86 -9.64 9.18
N ALA A 603 31.74 -8.96 8.46
CA ALA A 603 31.62 -7.54 8.14
C ALA A 603 31.47 -7.33 6.64
N VAL A 604 30.69 -6.31 6.30
CA VAL A 604 30.34 -5.95 4.92
C VAL A 604 30.66 -4.48 4.66
N SER A 605 31.14 -4.21 3.45
CA SER A 605 31.31 -2.86 2.94
C SER A 605 30.99 -2.77 1.46
N VAL A 606 30.41 -1.67 1.00
CA VAL A 606 29.98 -1.46 -0.38
C VAL A 606 30.44 -0.12 -0.91
N GLU A 607 30.89 -0.09 -2.15
CA GLU A 607 31.18 1.13 -2.90
C GLU A 607 30.55 1.08 -4.29
N ARG A 608 30.19 2.25 -4.81
CA ARG A 608 29.63 2.42 -6.14
C ARG A 608 30.76 2.45 -7.18
N VAL A 609 30.60 1.71 -8.27
CA VAL A 609 31.62 1.58 -9.33
C VAL A 609 30.95 1.72 -10.70
N ASP A 610 31.08 2.92 -11.29
CA ASP A 610 30.30 3.29 -12.48
C ASP A 610 30.63 2.46 -13.73
N HIS A 611 31.89 2.07 -13.93
CA HIS A 611 32.29 1.27 -15.10
C HIS A 611 31.73 -0.16 -15.09
N LEU A 612 31.21 -0.63 -13.95
CA LEU A 612 30.57 -1.95 -13.82
C LEU A 612 29.07 -1.94 -14.19
N GLY A 613 28.52 -0.79 -14.57
CA GLY A 613 27.16 -0.65 -15.10
C GLY A 613 26.18 0.03 -14.15
N GLU A 614 24.98 0.32 -14.64
CA GLU A 614 23.98 1.09 -13.89
C GLU A 614 23.13 0.21 -12.97
N PRO A 615 22.71 0.71 -11.78
CA PRO A 615 21.78 0.00 -10.91
C PRO A 615 20.47 -0.32 -11.63
N THR A 616 19.91 -1.50 -11.38
CA THR A 616 18.62 -1.91 -11.94
C THR A 616 17.47 -1.51 -11.00
N LEU A 617 16.24 -1.54 -11.53
CA LEU A 617 15.02 -1.38 -10.72
C LEU A 617 14.29 -2.72 -10.58
N ASP A 618 15.00 -3.83 -10.84
CA ASP A 618 14.41 -5.16 -10.99
C ASP A 618 14.30 -5.91 -9.66
N GLY A 619 14.84 -5.34 -8.58
CA GLY A 619 14.81 -5.90 -7.24
C GLY A 619 15.33 -4.91 -6.19
N PRO A 620 15.51 -5.36 -4.94
CA PRO A 620 15.91 -4.49 -3.84
C PRO A 620 17.26 -3.79 -4.09
N PRO A 621 17.42 -2.52 -3.67
CA PRO A 621 18.72 -1.86 -3.67
C PRO A 621 19.79 -2.69 -2.95
N VAL A 622 21.05 -2.54 -3.36
CA VAL A 622 22.16 -3.32 -2.78
C VAL A 622 22.21 -3.19 -1.27
N GLU A 623 21.90 -2.03 -0.72
CA GLU A 623 21.91 -1.74 0.70
C GLU A 623 20.94 -2.63 1.49
N PHE A 624 19.79 -2.99 0.90
CA PHE A 624 18.84 -3.92 1.50
C PHE A 624 19.25 -5.38 1.33
N VAL A 625 19.91 -5.72 0.23
CA VAL A 625 20.55 -7.04 0.07
C VAL A 625 21.60 -7.24 1.16
N LEU A 626 22.44 -6.23 1.43
CA LEU A 626 23.45 -6.27 2.48
C LEU A 626 22.86 -6.34 3.89
N ARG A 627 21.73 -5.66 4.14
CA ARG A 627 20.98 -5.82 5.39
C ARG A 627 20.54 -7.28 5.58
N GLY A 628 20.01 -7.91 4.53
CA GLY A 628 19.65 -9.33 4.55
C GLY A 628 20.84 -10.26 4.79
N VAL A 629 21.98 -9.96 4.16
CA VAL A 629 23.24 -10.70 4.38
C VAL A 629 23.69 -10.61 5.84
N LEU A 630 23.76 -9.41 6.43
CA LEU A 630 24.15 -9.29 7.84
C LEU A 630 23.19 -10.00 8.79
N ALA A 631 21.89 -10.00 8.48
CA ALA A 631 20.88 -10.65 9.31
C ALA A 631 20.86 -12.19 9.20
N SER A 632 21.52 -12.80 8.21
CA SER A 632 21.37 -14.24 7.93
C SER A 632 22.66 -15.01 7.67
N ALA A 633 23.69 -14.40 7.09
CA ALA A 633 24.91 -15.08 6.71
C ALA A 633 25.92 -15.12 7.87
N PRO A 634 26.38 -16.31 8.30
CA PRO A 634 27.35 -16.42 9.39
C PRO A 634 28.80 -16.08 8.97
N ASP A 635 29.12 -16.17 7.68
CA ASP A 635 30.48 -16.07 7.15
C ASP A 635 30.51 -15.58 5.69
N VAL A 636 31.73 -15.34 5.17
CA VAL A 636 31.98 -14.86 3.79
C VAL A 636 31.45 -15.83 2.75
N THR A 637 31.46 -17.14 3.01
CA THR A 637 31.02 -18.15 2.04
C THR A 637 29.51 -18.06 1.83
N ALA A 638 28.74 -18.03 2.92
CA ALA A 638 27.29 -17.85 2.87
C ALA A 638 26.91 -16.47 2.31
N ALA A 639 27.61 -15.41 2.73
CA ALA A 639 27.37 -14.05 2.27
C ALA A 639 27.62 -13.90 0.77
N SER A 640 28.74 -14.43 0.26
CA SER A 640 29.08 -14.41 -1.16
C SER A 640 28.06 -15.18 -2.01
N ALA A 641 27.57 -16.32 -1.51
CA ALA A 641 26.51 -17.07 -2.21
C ALA A 641 25.19 -16.27 -2.30
N ALA A 642 24.80 -15.60 -1.20
CA ALA A 642 23.61 -14.74 -1.19
C ALA A 642 23.74 -13.54 -2.14
N LEU A 643 24.92 -12.91 -2.19
CA LEU A 643 25.22 -11.82 -3.12
C LEU A 643 25.19 -12.26 -4.58
N GLN A 644 25.75 -13.43 -4.90
CA GLN A 644 25.71 -13.98 -6.26
C GLN A 644 24.28 -14.32 -6.72
N ALA A 645 23.37 -14.64 -5.80
CA ALA A 645 21.96 -14.83 -6.10
C ALA A 645 21.22 -13.51 -6.41
N ALA A 646 21.74 -12.36 -5.95
CA ALA A 646 21.20 -11.04 -6.23
C ALA A 646 21.62 -10.53 -7.62
N VAL A 647 21.26 -11.29 -8.66
CA VAL A 647 21.67 -11.06 -10.05
C VAL A 647 21.14 -9.76 -10.65
N HIS A 648 20.27 -9.02 -9.95
CA HIS A 648 19.79 -7.70 -10.36
C HIS A 648 20.73 -6.57 -9.92
N VAL A 649 21.60 -6.78 -8.92
CA VAL A 649 22.53 -5.75 -8.43
C VAL A 649 23.62 -5.48 -9.47
N ARG A 650 23.91 -4.20 -9.75
CA ARG A 650 24.87 -3.77 -10.79
C ARG A 650 25.65 -2.52 -10.40
N GLY A 651 26.92 -2.49 -10.76
CA GLY A 651 27.85 -1.39 -10.57
C GLY A 651 28.28 -1.15 -9.12
N TYR A 652 28.53 -2.23 -8.39
CA TYR A 652 29.01 -2.16 -7.01
C TYR A 652 30.16 -3.13 -6.79
N HIS A 653 31.09 -2.75 -5.93
CA HIS A 653 31.95 -3.70 -5.24
C HIS A 653 31.43 -3.90 -3.82
N VAL A 654 31.38 -5.15 -3.37
CA VAL A 654 31.03 -5.50 -1.98
C VAL A 654 32.18 -6.28 -1.37
N MET A 655 32.87 -5.68 -0.40
CA MET A 655 33.88 -6.35 0.41
C MET A 655 33.22 -7.12 1.55
N LEU A 656 33.63 -8.37 1.70
CA LEU A 656 33.25 -9.27 2.78
C LEU A 656 34.50 -9.69 3.54
N VAL A 657 34.46 -9.67 4.87
CA VAL A 657 35.49 -10.25 5.75
C VAL A 657 34.81 -10.98 6.91
N ASP A 658 35.37 -12.08 7.39
CA ASP A 658 34.79 -12.81 8.55
C ASP A 658 35.83 -13.23 9.60
N ALA A 659 35.33 -13.70 10.74
CA ALA A 659 36.15 -14.12 11.88
C ALA A 659 37.03 -15.36 11.62
N SER A 660 36.85 -16.07 10.50
CA SER A 660 37.68 -17.22 10.11
C SER A 660 38.94 -16.82 9.35
N GLY A 661 39.11 -15.54 9.03
CA GLY A 661 40.23 -15.03 8.25
C GLY A 661 39.99 -15.00 6.74
N LYS A 662 38.75 -15.25 6.29
CA LYS A 662 38.37 -15.14 4.88
C LYS A 662 38.02 -13.70 4.54
N ALA A 663 38.37 -13.28 3.32
CA ALA A 663 38.03 -11.99 2.76
C ALA A 663 37.79 -12.13 1.26
N CYS A 664 36.84 -11.40 0.69
CA CYS A 664 36.69 -11.29 -0.76
C CYS A 664 36.01 -9.98 -1.16
N VAL A 665 36.19 -9.54 -2.41
CA VAL A 665 35.36 -8.49 -3.04
C VAL A 665 34.48 -9.14 -4.09
N VAL A 666 33.16 -9.01 -3.93
CA VAL A 666 32.17 -9.39 -4.95
C VAL A 666 31.93 -8.19 -5.86
N GLU A 667 32.16 -8.36 -7.16
CA GLU A 667 32.06 -7.29 -8.16
C GLU A 667 30.82 -7.50 -9.02
N PHE A 668 29.90 -6.55 -8.96
CA PHE A 668 28.61 -6.60 -9.67
C PHE A 668 28.71 -5.96 -11.06
N GLY A 669 29.51 -6.57 -11.94
CA GLY A 669 29.61 -6.18 -13.35
C GLY A 669 28.52 -6.79 -14.25
N ALA A 670 28.81 -6.87 -15.55
CA ALA A 670 27.98 -7.63 -16.51
C ALA A 670 27.84 -9.12 -16.11
N SER A 671 28.91 -9.66 -15.53
CA SER A 671 28.95 -10.91 -14.77
C SER A 671 29.38 -10.61 -13.35
N ILE A 672 28.90 -11.39 -12.38
CA ILE A 672 29.37 -11.31 -10.99
C ILE A 672 30.71 -12.04 -10.89
N THR A 673 31.75 -11.33 -10.45
CA THR A 673 33.09 -11.87 -10.21
C THR A 673 33.47 -11.77 -8.73
N ILE A 674 34.40 -12.61 -8.29
CA ILE A 674 34.92 -12.61 -6.93
C ILE A 674 36.42 -12.41 -6.99
N ARG A 675 36.92 -11.37 -6.33
CA ARG A 675 38.34 -11.12 -6.14
C ARG A 675 38.76 -11.52 -4.74
N GLU A 676 39.77 -12.38 -4.67
CA GLU A 676 40.39 -12.85 -3.44
C GLU A 676 41.64 -12.01 -3.09
N PRO A 677 42.11 -12.03 -1.84
CA PRO A 677 43.32 -11.33 -1.43
C PRO A 677 44.55 -11.80 -2.22
N TYR A 678 45.44 -10.86 -2.51
CA TYR A 678 46.75 -11.10 -3.11
C TYR A 678 47.85 -10.59 -2.19
N ASP A 679 48.86 -11.42 -1.91
CA ASP A 679 49.95 -11.13 -0.96
C ASP A 679 49.47 -10.65 0.43
N GLY A 680 48.35 -11.21 0.89
CA GLY A 680 47.74 -10.88 2.17
C GLY A 680 47.00 -9.53 2.21
N LEU A 681 46.82 -8.86 1.06
CA LEU A 681 46.08 -7.61 0.94
C LEU A 681 44.91 -7.76 -0.03
N LEU A 682 43.82 -7.05 0.24
CA LEU A 682 42.65 -6.98 -0.63
C LEU A 682 42.14 -5.54 -0.68
N LEU A 683 42.26 -4.90 -1.84
CA LEU A 683 41.71 -3.57 -2.07
C LEU A 683 40.26 -3.65 -2.56
N GLY A 684 39.44 -2.68 -2.17
CA GLY A 684 38.09 -2.48 -2.67
C GLY A 684 38.06 -2.34 -4.19
N MET A 685 39.03 -1.61 -4.74
CA MET A 685 39.27 -1.49 -6.17
C MET A 685 40.77 -1.61 -6.47
N ASP A 686 41.12 -2.35 -7.53
CA ASP A 686 42.50 -2.42 -8.02
C ASP A 686 42.80 -1.19 -8.90
N PRO A 687 43.75 -0.30 -8.52
CA PRO A 687 44.05 0.92 -9.26
C PRO A 687 44.54 0.68 -10.69
N ALA A 688 44.99 -0.54 -11.03
CA ALA A 688 45.37 -0.93 -12.38
C ALA A 688 44.20 -1.42 -13.25
N THR A 689 42.97 -1.47 -12.70
CA THR A 689 41.78 -1.93 -13.42
C THR A 689 41.52 -1.06 -14.65
N ALA A 690 41.36 -1.70 -15.81
CA ALA A 690 41.04 -1.00 -17.05
C ALA A 690 39.66 -0.30 -16.93
N GLY A 691 39.63 1.03 -17.13
CA GLY A 691 38.40 1.81 -16.99
C GLY A 691 38.08 2.27 -15.57
N ALA A 692 39.00 2.06 -14.61
CA ALA A 692 38.91 2.69 -13.30
C ALA A 692 38.84 4.21 -13.43
N ASP A 693 38.02 4.84 -12.59
CA ASP A 693 37.97 6.28 -12.51
C ASP A 693 39.34 6.83 -12.06
N PRO A 694 39.88 7.88 -12.70
CA PRO A 694 41.22 8.40 -12.38
C PRO A 694 41.37 8.87 -10.92
N THR A 695 40.32 9.46 -10.34
CA THR A 695 40.32 9.93 -8.95
C THR A 695 40.36 8.73 -8.00
N ALA A 696 39.54 7.71 -8.25
CA ALA A 696 39.57 6.45 -7.51
C ALA A 696 40.94 5.77 -7.61
N ALA A 697 41.50 5.68 -8.81
CA ALA A 697 42.76 4.99 -9.08
C ALA A 697 43.93 5.66 -8.35
N LYS A 698 43.99 7.00 -8.37
CA LYS A 698 45.00 7.76 -7.62
C LYS A 698 44.89 7.52 -6.11
N ARG A 699 43.67 7.52 -5.58
CA ARG A 699 43.40 7.26 -4.17
C ARG A 699 43.82 5.85 -3.75
N TYR A 700 43.43 4.83 -4.51
CA TYR A 700 43.78 3.44 -4.21
C TYR A 700 45.27 3.15 -4.46
N ALA A 701 45.94 3.86 -5.37
CA ALA A 701 47.40 3.77 -5.53
C ALA A 701 48.16 4.34 -4.33
N ARG A 702 47.68 5.46 -3.76
CA ARG A 702 48.20 6.02 -2.50
C ARG A 702 48.02 5.02 -1.36
N LEU A 703 46.84 4.42 -1.24
CA LEU A 703 46.56 3.40 -0.24
C LEU A 703 47.46 2.17 -0.41
N SER A 704 47.64 1.66 -1.63
CA SER A 704 48.54 0.54 -1.93
C SER A 704 49.96 0.84 -1.47
N THR A 705 50.47 2.05 -1.75
CA THR A 705 51.81 2.48 -1.34
C THR A 705 51.98 2.46 0.18
N LEU A 706 50.97 2.93 0.93
CA LEU A 706 50.99 2.91 2.40
C LEU A 706 50.99 1.46 2.92
N LEU A 707 50.12 0.60 2.39
CA LEU A 707 50.00 -0.80 2.82
C LEU A 707 51.21 -1.66 2.44
N GLU A 708 51.87 -1.37 1.31
CA GLU A 708 53.08 -2.09 0.87
C GLU A 708 54.31 -1.73 1.70
N SER A 709 54.35 -0.53 2.28
CA SER A 709 55.46 -0.10 3.14
C SER A 709 55.54 -0.85 4.47
N GLU A 710 54.44 -1.45 4.92
CA GLU A 710 54.38 -2.20 6.18
C GLU A 710 54.26 -3.71 5.97
N ARG A 711 54.98 -4.46 6.80
CA ARG A 711 55.00 -5.92 6.71
C ARG A 711 53.87 -6.57 7.51
N ILE A 712 53.46 -5.98 8.63
CA ILE A 712 52.41 -6.47 9.53
C ILE A 712 51.62 -5.26 10.00
N LEU A 713 50.30 -5.27 9.78
CA LEU A 713 49.39 -4.18 10.10
C LEU A 713 48.65 -4.45 11.42
N ASP A 714 48.40 -3.39 12.18
CA ASP A 714 47.45 -3.39 13.29
C ASP A 714 46.26 -2.41 13.09
N GLY A 715 45.30 -2.45 14.02
CA GLY A 715 44.10 -1.63 13.94
C GLY A 715 44.34 -0.12 14.10
N ASP A 716 45.42 0.31 14.76
CA ASP A 716 45.77 1.73 14.91
C ASP A 716 46.47 2.26 13.66
N GLU A 717 47.28 1.44 12.99
CA GLU A 717 47.89 1.75 11.70
C GLU A 717 46.82 1.90 10.60
N ILE A 718 45.87 0.97 10.52
CA ILE A 718 44.71 1.10 9.61
C ILE A 718 43.96 2.41 9.88
N ALA A 719 43.69 2.73 11.15
CA ALA A 719 43.02 3.98 11.52
C ALA A 719 43.85 5.22 11.17
N THR A 720 45.17 5.10 11.09
CA THR A 720 46.05 6.18 10.63
C THR A 720 45.98 6.35 9.11
N TYR A 721 46.01 5.26 8.35
CA TYR A 721 45.91 5.31 6.88
C TYR A 721 44.55 5.80 6.39
N LEU A 722 43.48 5.44 7.10
CA LEU A 722 42.15 5.98 6.82
C LEU A 722 42.05 7.50 7.07
N ARG A 723 43.03 8.12 7.74
CA ARG A 723 43.14 9.57 7.94
C ARG A 723 44.16 10.23 7.00
N ASP A 724 44.80 9.48 6.10
CA ASP A 724 45.79 10.05 5.19
C ASP A 724 45.11 11.05 4.24
N ALA A 725 45.50 12.31 4.37
CA ALA A 725 45.02 13.39 3.52
C ALA A 725 45.86 13.55 2.24
N ASP A 726 46.92 12.76 2.02
CA ASP A 726 47.90 12.90 0.93
C ASP A 726 48.18 14.35 0.50
N PRO A 727 49.24 15.00 1.02
CA PRO A 727 49.52 16.42 0.75
C PRO A 727 49.66 16.80 -0.74
N GLY A 728 49.88 15.82 -1.64
CA GLY A 728 49.95 16.02 -3.09
C GLY A 728 48.62 15.87 -3.84
N SER A 729 47.51 15.65 -3.14
CA SER A 729 46.18 15.40 -3.68
C SER A 729 45.15 16.36 -3.09
N THR A 730 44.00 16.54 -3.75
CA THR A 730 42.92 17.41 -3.25
C THR A 730 41.55 16.77 -3.38
N GLY A 731 40.66 17.09 -2.44
CA GLY A 731 39.27 16.63 -2.45
C GLY A 731 39.18 15.10 -2.48
N MET A 732 38.40 14.57 -3.42
CA MET A 732 38.15 13.13 -3.52
C MET A 732 39.34 12.28 -3.96
N GLU A 733 40.48 12.86 -4.33
CA GLU A 733 41.71 12.08 -4.54
C GLU A 733 42.33 11.60 -3.22
N GLN A 734 42.01 12.26 -2.10
CA GLN A 734 42.53 11.95 -0.76
C GLN A 734 41.76 10.78 -0.14
N ILE A 735 42.46 9.95 0.65
CA ILE A 735 41.82 8.81 1.37
C ILE A 735 40.82 9.36 2.39
N CYS A 736 41.23 10.35 3.19
CA CYS A 736 40.36 11.15 4.05
C CYS A 736 40.16 12.52 3.44
N ASN A 737 38.92 12.96 3.30
CA ASN A 737 38.57 14.24 2.69
C ASN A 737 37.37 14.88 3.41
N THR A 738 36.94 16.05 2.94
CA THR A 738 35.82 16.80 3.54
C THR A 738 34.46 16.11 3.44
N ASP A 739 34.34 15.12 2.55
CA ASP A 739 33.13 14.31 2.40
C ASP A 739 33.16 13.05 3.27
N THR A 740 34.30 12.69 3.90
CA THR A 740 34.38 11.54 4.80
C THR A 740 33.46 11.74 6.02
N ARG A 741 32.39 10.94 6.12
CA ARG A 741 31.42 11.00 7.22
C ARG A 741 31.71 10.05 8.36
N TYR A 742 32.45 8.98 8.09
CA TYR A 742 32.97 8.11 9.14
C TYR A 742 34.05 7.18 8.58
N SER A 743 34.91 6.71 9.48
CA SER A 743 35.88 5.64 9.22
C SER A 743 35.60 4.45 10.12
N VAL A 744 35.74 3.24 9.60
CA VAL A 744 35.56 1.99 10.36
C VAL A 744 36.80 1.12 10.25
N VAL A 745 37.27 0.62 11.39
CA VAL A 745 38.21 -0.49 11.47
C VAL A 745 37.48 -1.71 12.02
N PHE A 746 37.38 -2.75 11.22
CA PHE A 746 36.81 -4.03 11.62
C PHE A 746 37.90 -4.95 12.16
N VAL A 747 37.60 -5.61 13.27
CA VAL A 747 38.40 -6.70 13.85
C VAL A 747 37.51 -7.96 13.96
N PRO A 748 37.25 -8.66 12.85
CA PRO A 748 36.31 -9.79 12.78
C PRO A 748 36.53 -10.86 13.84
N LYS A 749 37.79 -11.23 14.09
CA LYS A 749 38.18 -12.27 15.06
C LYS A 749 37.69 -11.98 16.48
N THR A 750 37.68 -10.71 16.88
CA THR A 750 37.16 -10.28 18.20
C THR A 750 35.73 -9.74 18.14
N LYS A 751 35.12 -9.73 16.95
CA LYS A 751 33.74 -9.25 16.71
C LYS A 751 33.56 -7.80 17.15
N ARG A 752 34.54 -6.97 16.81
CA ARG A 752 34.59 -5.55 17.16
C ARG A 752 34.75 -4.69 15.92
N MET A 753 34.16 -3.50 15.97
CA MET A 753 34.40 -2.44 14.99
C MET A 753 34.69 -1.13 15.72
N ARG A 754 35.68 -0.37 15.24
CA ARG A 754 36.03 0.95 15.77
C ARG A 754 35.59 1.99 14.77
N VAL A 755 34.69 2.89 15.15
CA VAL A 755 34.13 3.91 14.27
C VAL A 755 34.63 5.29 14.70
N ALA A 756 35.25 6.02 13.77
CA ALA A 756 35.59 7.43 13.95
C ALA A 756 34.57 8.31 13.23
N PHE A 757 34.04 9.31 13.93
CA PHE A 757 33.11 10.29 13.40
C PHE A 757 33.79 11.67 13.31
N PRO A 758 33.38 12.54 12.37
CA PRO A 758 33.77 13.93 12.35
C PRO A 758 33.41 14.63 13.67
N ASP A 759 34.33 15.42 14.21
CA ASP A 759 34.07 16.31 15.34
C ASP A 759 33.51 17.67 14.88
N ALA A 760 33.37 18.62 15.80
CA ALA A 760 32.83 19.94 15.50
C ALA A 760 33.67 20.76 14.49
N SER A 761 34.94 20.40 14.28
CA SER A 761 35.82 21.00 13.27
C SER A 761 35.67 20.36 11.89
N GLY A 762 34.97 19.22 11.79
CA GLY A 762 34.82 18.43 10.57
C GLY A 762 35.93 17.38 10.37
N GLU A 763 36.93 17.32 11.25
CA GLU A 763 37.98 16.29 11.22
C GLU A 763 37.54 15.02 11.94
N LEU A 764 38.04 13.85 11.49
CA LEU A 764 37.74 12.57 12.13
C LEU A 764 38.32 12.49 13.54
N GLY A 765 37.43 12.48 14.53
CA GLY A 765 37.77 12.35 15.93
C GLY A 765 38.33 10.97 16.32
N LYS A 766 38.43 10.72 17.63
CA LYS A 766 38.94 9.45 18.17
C LYS A 766 37.96 8.30 17.85
N PRO A 767 38.44 7.12 17.41
CA PRO A 767 37.55 5.99 17.13
C PRO A 767 36.91 5.48 18.43
N ILE A 768 35.62 5.18 18.36
CA ILE A 768 34.83 4.55 19.42
C ILE A 768 34.67 3.07 19.09
N GLU A 769 34.86 2.20 20.07
CA GLU A 769 34.73 0.75 19.90
C GLU A 769 33.30 0.26 20.15
N TYR A 770 32.79 -0.54 19.22
CA TYR A 770 31.52 -1.26 19.31
C TYR A 770 31.77 -2.76 19.11
N GLY A 771 30.95 -3.58 19.75
CA GLY A 771 31.05 -5.04 19.60
C GLY A 771 29.90 -5.76 20.29
N PHE A 772 29.92 -7.09 20.18
CA PHE A 772 28.83 -7.94 20.67
C PHE A 772 29.06 -8.50 22.09
N GLY A 773 30.24 -8.26 22.67
CA GLY A 773 30.55 -8.63 24.06
C GLY A 773 29.90 -7.70 25.09
N LYS A 774 29.92 -8.08 26.38
CA LYS A 774 29.51 -7.18 27.48
C LYS A 774 30.47 -5.99 27.51
N GLN A 775 29.98 -4.78 27.28
CA GLN A 775 30.76 -3.56 27.52
C GLN A 775 31.21 -3.55 28.98
N SER A 776 32.53 -3.54 29.22
CA SER A 776 33.06 -3.21 30.54
C SER A 776 32.70 -1.76 30.82
N ARG A 777 31.83 -1.55 31.81
CA ARG A 777 31.43 -0.21 32.28
C ARG A 777 32.63 0.61 32.74
#